data_AF-A0A8B6EUV3-F1
#
_entry.id   AF-A0A8B6EUV3-F1
#
_cell.length_a   1.000
_cell.length_b   1.000
_cell.length_c   1.000
_cell.angle_alpha   90.00
_cell.angle_beta   90.00
_cell.angle_gamma   90.00
#
_symmetry.space_group_name_H-M   'P 1'
#
loop_
_entity.id
_entity.type
_entity.pdbx_description
1 polymer ?
#
loop_
_entity_poly.entity_id
_entity_poly.type
_entity_poly.pdbx_seq_one_letter_code
_entity_poly.pdbx_strand_id
1 'polypeptide(L)'
;MSAKHLMPEVNAAVERLLELADRMKYEEFGFLDKDVVNIDKVIDSMHELEKERRGAHDLLETETIHASILRHKLQFLPPSIKSEIKEAVYSARQDNAEALDNLKKKLESINNNIKYLEERQHDLEGDYSTLLPERISASKEHEDIIQELNEKMAEKAGLQIVLNETRDQVRQTNQNIVDLEDGILQLKEDLIHERTEARHEKKKLKQLVSDTNSKTKMQKEENVVMKKELDLIHEKLVDNEGQLDAVRKSLQTYEDSKAKLEAEERQLSDQLANKLRQNEALRKKGVAIINEDMKLQKQYEDTERLLLKKFKKLETETQKEDDRNYELEGQKLELHSDLEEKMLQRQEDFEEVKALDGALQDQKRELGIKAELVGKMQAENVEMADTMESLAESHKAVLAQLNQQIEEFREQLNKERKERMNVQNQKNNVSKDIEEMKMDNHTFLTQMNTQIQDGKVQHLELTNEGTSLQKELKEDEKEITDLEGNLTKAQDDYQNMFDAMKYKVARYEQEIAEMERAIIDRKNDIEEKTPAYEDLEKFFENRTNEYDVLKRSIAKMRQKKSQLEDSIHKDTMKKQQMTEPREKLKKDLKKKRDEAIFQLKRHGEDRQKLEKDIYIAGCKLRSVLEENHKFEEGCDYLRKEITDIHQQMIDNEKIKNMLGLQLQESKGHLVESWDVDNQIQENFAEKDQEVLALFGEILGRTDERRDKITEISSRLEDELLMLGGFLDNLSTRRPKDTPVGSRHPHNTGSRSVSRTSRRDPLDHLSKRPETSEGRFSALEARADQEERDLMVTPNVQDKYSRPPTVASGKVVTISDVKDNEATK
;
A
#
# COMPACT_ATOMS: atom_id res chain seq x y z
N MET A 1 165.47 -23.81 -18.52
CA MET A 1 166.83 -23.29 -18.79
C MET A 1 167.66 -24.45 -19.30
N SER A 2 168.59 -24.22 -20.24
CA SER A 2 169.97 -24.74 -20.19
C SER A 2 170.76 -24.17 -21.37
N ALA A 3 172.07 -23.96 -21.21
CA ALA A 3 172.94 -23.42 -22.24
C ALA A 3 173.78 -24.52 -22.89
N LYS A 4 173.94 -24.48 -24.23
CA LYS A 4 174.84 -25.39 -24.95
C LYS A 4 176.29 -24.97 -24.71
N HIS A 5 176.92 -25.54 -23.69
CA HIS A 5 178.37 -25.44 -23.48
C HIS A 5 179.02 -26.79 -23.82
N LEU A 6 179.98 -26.78 -24.74
CA LEU A 6 180.84 -27.93 -25.05
C LEU A 6 182.01 -27.95 -24.05
N MET A 7 182.46 -29.14 -23.65
CA MET A 7 183.51 -29.27 -22.64
C MET A 7 184.85 -28.70 -23.13
N PRO A 8 185.53 -27.82 -22.37
CA PRO A 8 186.79 -27.19 -22.79
C PRO A 8 187.90 -28.18 -23.15
N GLU A 9 187.91 -29.34 -22.49
CA GLU A 9 188.91 -30.39 -22.61
C GLU A 9 188.92 -31.04 -24.01
N VAL A 10 187.75 -31.14 -24.66
CA VAL A 10 187.62 -31.67 -26.03
C VAL A 10 188.13 -30.64 -27.04
N ASN A 11 187.79 -29.36 -26.88
CA ASN A 11 188.30 -28.29 -27.75
C ASN A 11 189.84 -28.21 -27.67
N ALA A 12 190.40 -28.24 -26.46
CA ALA A 12 191.86 -28.20 -26.25
C ALA A 12 192.60 -29.43 -26.81
N ALA A 13 191.91 -30.57 -26.98
CA ALA A 13 192.47 -31.72 -27.68
C ALA A 13 192.43 -31.54 -29.21
N VAL A 14 191.31 -31.04 -29.75
CA VAL A 14 191.15 -30.75 -31.19
C VAL A 14 192.12 -29.65 -31.66
N GLU A 15 192.28 -28.56 -30.92
CA GLU A 15 193.24 -27.50 -31.23
C GLU A 15 194.69 -28.02 -31.30
N ARG A 16 195.09 -28.92 -30.39
CA ARG A 16 196.43 -29.55 -30.41
C ARG A 16 196.61 -30.54 -31.56
N LEU A 17 195.56 -31.21 -31.99
CA LEU A 17 195.59 -32.07 -33.18
C LEU A 17 195.69 -31.23 -34.46
N LEU A 18 195.02 -30.08 -34.53
CA LEU A 18 195.17 -29.11 -35.63
C LEU A 18 196.57 -28.49 -35.67
N GLU A 19 197.13 -28.07 -34.52
CA GLU A 19 198.54 -27.63 -34.44
C GLU A 19 199.52 -28.71 -34.93
N LEU A 20 199.26 -29.98 -34.62
CA LEU A 20 200.10 -31.09 -35.08
C LEU A 20 199.96 -31.28 -36.60
N ALA A 21 198.74 -31.26 -37.13
CA ALA A 21 198.47 -31.40 -38.55
C ALA A 21 199.10 -30.27 -39.40
N ASP A 22 199.14 -29.03 -38.90
CA ASP A 22 199.79 -27.91 -39.60
C ASP A 22 201.33 -27.92 -39.45
N ARG A 23 201.87 -28.33 -38.30
CA ARG A 23 203.33 -28.53 -38.17
C ARG A 23 203.87 -29.64 -39.08
N MET A 24 203.06 -30.65 -39.41
CA MET A 24 203.44 -31.69 -40.37
C MET A 24 203.48 -31.24 -41.84
N LYS A 25 203.11 -29.98 -42.16
CA LYS A 25 203.09 -29.45 -43.53
C LYS A 25 204.30 -28.56 -43.89
N TYR A 26 205.14 -28.16 -42.93
CA TYR A 26 206.20 -27.17 -43.13
C TYR A 26 207.60 -27.65 -42.72
N GLU A 27 208.27 -28.29 -43.69
CA GLU A 27 209.73 -28.52 -43.84
C GLU A 27 210.49 -29.39 -42.81
N GLU A 28 211.73 -29.73 -43.19
CA GLU A 28 212.72 -30.67 -42.61
C GLU A 28 212.32 -32.13 -42.30
N PHE A 29 211.04 -32.49 -42.14
CA PHE A 29 210.63 -33.88 -41.87
C PHE A 29 209.77 -34.48 -43.00
N GLY A 30 210.29 -35.56 -43.62
CA GLY A 30 209.70 -36.22 -44.79
C GLY A 30 208.47 -37.10 -44.50
N PHE A 31 207.38 -36.50 -44.02
CA PHE A 31 206.08 -37.16 -43.86
C PHE A 31 205.30 -37.26 -45.19
N LEU A 32 204.31 -38.16 -45.24
CA LEU A 32 203.43 -38.35 -46.39
C LEU A 32 202.01 -37.85 -46.05
N ASP A 33 201.28 -37.30 -47.03
CA ASP A 33 199.91 -36.75 -46.84
C ASP A 33 198.93 -37.68 -46.10
N LYS A 34 199.15 -39.00 -46.18
CA LYS A 34 198.35 -40.01 -45.48
C LYS A 34 198.33 -39.81 -43.96
N ASP A 35 199.41 -39.30 -43.38
CA ASP A 35 199.54 -39.17 -41.94
C ASP A 35 198.75 -37.95 -41.42
N VAL A 36 198.66 -36.88 -42.20
CA VAL A 36 197.79 -35.72 -41.93
C VAL A 36 196.31 -36.13 -41.96
N VAL A 37 195.89 -36.85 -42.99
CA VAL A 37 194.49 -37.34 -43.16
C VAL A 37 194.04 -38.29 -42.04
N ASN A 38 194.98 -38.91 -41.31
CA ASN A 38 194.66 -39.72 -40.14
C ASN A 38 194.34 -38.85 -38.90
N ILE A 39 194.90 -37.64 -38.78
CA ILE A 39 194.61 -36.71 -37.69
C ILE A 39 193.19 -36.14 -37.84
N ASP A 40 192.81 -35.72 -39.05
CA ASP A 40 191.47 -35.20 -39.34
C ASP A 40 190.36 -36.20 -38.94
N LYS A 41 190.56 -37.49 -39.23
CA LYS A 41 189.62 -38.56 -38.83
C LYS A 41 189.49 -38.75 -37.32
N VAL A 42 190.55 -38.48 -36.55
CA VAL A 42 190.48 -38.51 -35.09
C VAL A 42 189.65 -37.34 -34.57
N ILE A 43 189.78 -36.14 -35.17
CA ILE A 43 188.97 -34.97 -34.85
C ILE A 43 187.48 -35.24 -35.11
N ASP A 44 187.13 -35.76 -36.29
CA ASP A 44 185.75 -36.15 -36.61
C ASP A 44 185.18 -37.18 -35.62
N SER A 45 185.98 -38.20 -35.25
CA SER A 45 185.60 -39.24 -34.29
C SER A 45 185.32 -38.66 -32.89
N MET A 46 186.09 -37.66 -32.46
CA MET A 46 185.85 -36.95 -31.18
C MET A 46 184.56 -36.12 -31.22
N HIS A 47 184.18 -35.55 -32.37
CA HIS A 47 182.95 -34.80 -32.53
C HIS A 47 181.69 -35.68 -32.51
N GLU A 48 181.72 -36.90 -33.05
CA GLU A 48 180.58 -37.83 -32.93
C GLU A 48 180.37 -38.33 -31.50
N LEU A 49 181.45 -38.66 -30.78
CA LEU A 49 181.35 -39.22 -29.41
C LEU A 49 180.76 -38.20 -28.42
N GLU A 50 181.13 -36.92 -28.54
CA GLU A 50 180.54 -35.80 -27.77
C GLU A 50 179.12 -35.43 -28.23
N LYS A 51 178.62 -35.97 -29.36
CA LYS A 51 177.22 -35.84 -29.79
C LYS A 51 176.34 -36.91 -29.16
N GLU A 52 176.77 -38.17 -29.13
CA GLU A 52 176.03 -39.25 -28.46
C GLU A 52 175.91 -39.04 -26.95
N ARG A 53 177.01 -38.62 -26.28
CA ARG A 53 177.03 -38.37 -24.83
C ARG A 53 175.94 -37.41 -24.36
N ARG A 54 175.60 -36.40 -25.17
CA ARG A 54 174.53 -35.44 -24.86
C ARG A 54 173.14 -36.06 -25.03
N GLY A 55 172.91 -36.81 -26.12
CA GLY A 55 171.63 -37.49 -26.35
C GLY A 55 171.24 -38.47 -25.23
N ALA A 56 172.22 -39.19 -24.68
CA ALA A 56 171.99 -40.07 -23.53
C ALA A 56 171.63 -39.31 -22.24
N HIS A 57 172.19 -38.12 -22.03
CA HIS A 57 171.94 -37.32 -20.82
C HIS A 57 170.56 -36.65 -20.85
N ASP A 58 170.13 -36.13 -22.00
CA ASP A 58 168.80 -35.52 -22.18
C ASP A 58 167.67 -36.56 -21.94
N LEU A 59 167.88 -37.81 -22.38
CA LEU A 59 166.95 -38.92 -22.13
C LEU A 59 166.85 -39.26 -20.63
N LEU A 60 167.97 -39.35 -19.91
CA LEU A 60 167.96 -39.66 -18.47
C LEU A 60 167.28 -38.56 -17.63
N GLU A 61 167.40 -37.29 -18.01
CA GLU A 61 166.72 -36.19 -17.32
C GLU A 61 165.20 -36.26 -17.51
N THR A 62 164.72 -36.52 -18.72
CA THR A 62 163.27 -36.61 -19.00
C THR A 62 162.58 -37.77 -18.29
N GLU A 63 163.21 -38.95 -18.22
CA GLU A 63 162.72 -40.10 -17.44
C GLU A 63 162.71 -39.82 -15.93
N THR A 64 163.76 -39.18 -15.41
CA THR A 64 163.85 -38.83 -13.97
C THR A 64 162.72 -37.88 -13.55
N ILE A 65 162.36 -36.92 -14.41
CA ILE A 65 161.22 -36.01 -14.19
C ILE A 65 159.89 -36.77 -14.21
N HIS A 66 159.68 -37.68 -15.17
CA HIS A 66 158.45 -38.48 -15.25
C HIS A 66 158.27 -39.39 -14.04
N ALA A 67 159.34 -40.07 -13.59
CA ALA A 67 159.34 -40.90 -12.39
C ALA A 67 159.00 -40.09 -11.12
N SER A 68 159.50 -38.85 -11.02
CA SER A 68 159.18 -37.94 -9.91
C SER A 68 157.69 -37.54 -9.89
N ILE A 69 157.14 -37.12 -11.04
CA ILE A 69 155.72 -36.77 -11.18
C ILE A 69 154.82 -37.97 -10.87
N LEU A 70 155.20 -39.18 -11.30
CA LEU A 70 154.43 -40.40 -11.05
C LEU A 70 154.42 -40.77 -9.56
N ARG A 71 155.57 -40.65 -8.86
CA ARG A 71 155.65 -40.84 -7.39
C ARG A 71 154.78 -39.84 -6.65
N HIS A 72 154.81 -38.56 -7.01
CA HIS A 72 153.94 -37.54 -6.40
C HIS A 72 152.45 -37.88 -6.58
N LYS A 73 152.03 -38.25 -7.80
CA LYS A 73 150.64 -38.66 -8.06
C LYS A 73 150.23 -39.88 -7.23
N LEU A 74 151.07 -40.92 -7.17
CA LEU A 74 150.81 -42.11 -6.36
C LEU A 74 150.70 -41.83 -4.86
N GLN A 75 151.50 -40.89 -4.32
CA GLN A 75 151.52 -40.57 -2.90
C GLN A 75 150.33 -39.69 -2.46
N PHE A 76 149.89 -38.75 -3.30
CA PHE A 76 148.92 -37.71 -2.89
C PHE A 76 147.49 -37.85 -3.45
N LEU A 77 147.23 -38.63 -4.51
CA LEU A 77 145.84 -38.88 -4.97
C LEU A 77 144.99 -39.67 -3.94
N PRO A 78 145.46 -40.80 -3.35
CA PRO A 78 144.59 -41.64 -2.52
C PRO A 78 144.03 -40.97 -1.25
N PRO A 79 144.76 -40.08 -0.55
CA PRO A 79 144.18 -39.26 0.51
C PRO A 79 143.14 -38.25 0.00
N SER A 80 143.42 -37.57 -1.12
CA SER A 80 142.53 -36.54 -1.70
C SER A 80 141.17 -37.11 -2.06
N ILE A 81 141.14 -38.21 -2.82
CA ILE A 81 139.91 -38.89 -3.25
C ILE A 81 139.11 -39.40 -2.04
N LYS A 82 139.78 -39.84 -0.97
CA LYS A 82 139.11 -40.26 0.28
C LYS A 82 138.54 -39.09 1.10
N SER A 83 139.02 -37.86 0.89
CA SER A 83 138.41 -36.66 1.47
C SER A 83 137.19 -36.25 0.66
N GLU A 84 137.35 -36.12 -0.65
CA GLU A 84 136.30 -35.76 -1.62
C GLU A 84 135.08 -36.69 -1.53
N ILE A 85 135.28 -38.02 -1.47
CA ILE A 85 134.18 -38.98 -1.29
C ILE A 85 133.49 -38.81 0.07
N LYS A 86 134.22 -38.50 1.15
CA LYS A 86 133.61 -38.25 2.47
C LYS A 86 132.76 -36.99 2.46
N GLU A 87 133.24 -35.93 1.80
CA GLU A 87 132.58 -34.64 1.69
C GLU A 87 131.31 -34.74 0.83
N ALA A 88 131.38 -35.43 -0.32
CA ALA A 88 130.21 -35.76 -1.14
C ALA A 88 129.18 -36.64 -0.40
N VAL A 89 129.63 -37.65 0.36
CA VAL A 89 128.74 -38.48 1.19
C VAL A 89 128.17 -37.70 2.38
N TYR A 90 128.88 -36.70 2.91
CA TYR A 90 128.36 -35.82 3.94
C TYR A 90 127.29 -34.89 3.37
N SER A 91 127.54 -34.22 2.24
CA SER A 91 126.55 -33.41 1.53
C SER A 91 125.30 -34.22 1.22
N ALA A 92 125.43 -35.38 0.56
CA ALA A 92 124.27 -36.22 0.20
C ALA A 92 123.50 -36.76 1.42
N ARG A 93 124.12 -36.83 2.61
CA ARG A 93 123.43 -37.14 3.88
C ARG A 93 122.73 -35.91 4.46
N GLN A 94 123.34 -34.73 4.36
CA GLN A 94 122.73 -33.47 4.77
C GLN A 94 121.55 -33.13 3.86
N ASP A 95 121.71 -33.17 2.54
CA ASP A 95 120.65 -32.96 1.53
C ASP A 95 119.45 -33.89 1.78
N ASN A 96 119.70 -35.15 2.14
CA ASN A 96 118.67 -36.13 2.47
C ASN A 96 118.02 -35.84 3.84
N ALA A 97 118.80 -35.44 4.86
CA ALA A 97 118.25 -35.02 6.14
C ALA A 97 117.38 -33.76 6.02
N GLU A 98 117.81 -32.78 5.23
CA GLU A 98 117.04 -31.56 4.92
C GLU A 98 115.81 -31.88 4.05
N ALA A 99 115.89 -32.82 3.10
CA ALA A 99 114.73 -33.30 2.35
C ALA A 99 113.71 -34.01 3.26
N LEU A 100 114.17 -34.85 4.20
CA LEU A 100 113.32 -35.53 5.17
C LEU A 100 112.69 -34.56 6.19
N ASP A 101 113.42 -33.53 6.63
CA ASP A 101 112.90 -32.47 7.49
C ASP A 101 111.86 -31.60 6.75
N ASN A 102 112.13 -31.22 5.50
CA ASN A 102 111.15 -30.54 4.64
C ASN A 102 109.91 -31.41 4.37
N LEU A 103 110.06 -32.72 4.21
CA LEU A 103 108.92 -33.65 4.08
C LEU A 103 108.12 -33.77 5.39
N LYS A 104 108.79 -33.82 6.56
CA LYS A 104 108.11 -33.78 7.87
C LYS A 104 107.33 -32.50 8.07
N LYS A 105 107.95 -31.33 7.84
CA LYS A 105 107.27 -30.02 7.93
C LYS A 105 106.08 -29.89 6.99
N LYS A 106 106.17 -30.45 5.78
CA LYS A 106 105.04 -30.55 4.85
C LYS A 106 103.97 -31.51 5.36
N LEU A 107 104.33 -32.66 5.92
CA LEU A 107 103.38 -33.62 6.50
C LEU A 107 102.67 -33.03 7.72
N GLU A 108 103.38 -32.34 8.61
CA GLU A 108 102.83 -31.62 9.76
C GLU A 108 101.90 -30.47 9.31
N SER A 109 102.29 -29.69 8.29
CA SER A 109 101.43 -28.67 7.71
C SER A 109 100.17 -29.26 7.07
N ILE A 110 100.28 -30.38 6.36
CA ILE A 110 99.12 -31.10 5.80
C ILE A 110 98.23 -31.64 6.92
N ASN A 111 98.80 -32.23 7.97
CA ASN A 111 98.06 -32.78 9.10
C ASN A 111 97.34 -31.70 9.92
N ASN A 112 97.96 -30.53 10.08
CA ASN A 112 97.33 -29.36 10.71
C ASN A 112 96.21 -28.78 9.82
N ASN A 113 96.41 -28.76 8.50
CA ASN A 113 95.35 -28.36 7.56
C ASN A 113 94.19 -29.36 7.53
N ILE A 114 94.46 -30.67 7.63
CA ILE A 114 93.42 -31.71 7.75
C ILE A 114 92.59 -31.46 9.00
N LYS A 115 93.22 -31.32 10.17
CA LYS A 115 92.51 -31.01 11.42
C LYS A 115 91.67 -29.73 11.33
N TYR A 116 92.24 -28.65 10.79
CA TYR A 116 91.50 -27.40 10.59
C TYR A 116 90.29 -27.58 9.65
N LEU A 117 90.41 -28.42 8.61
CA LEU A 117 89.29 -28.73 7.71
C LEU A 117 88.26 -29.69 8.33
N GLU A 118 88.68 -30.62 9.19
CA GLU A 118 87.80 -31.50 9.97
C GLU A 118 87.02 -30.69 11.03
N GLU A 119 87.70 -29.83 11.78
CA GLU A 119 87.10 -28.86 12.71
C GLU A 119 86.14 -27.93 11.97
N ARG A 120 86.55 -27.36 10.82
CA ARG A 120 85.69 -26.47 10.04
C ARG A 120 84.53 -27.18 9.33
N GLN A 121 84.67 -28.46 9.00
CA GLN A 121 83.55 -29.28 8.52
C GLN A 121 82.55 -29.51 9.66
N HIS A 122 83.01 -29.87 10.85
CA HIS A 122 82.16 -30.05 12.03
C HIS A 122 81.41 -28.75 12.41
N ASP A 123 82.08 -27.59 12.38
CA ASP A 123 81.43 -26.28 12.52
C ASP A 123 80.28 -26.12 11.51
N LEU A 124 80.56 -26.37 10.23
CA LEU A 124 79.60 -26.18 9.14
C LEU A 124 78.44 -27.19 9.16
N GLU A 125 78.67 -28.41 9.65
CA GLU A 125 77.62 -29.40 9.90
C GLU A 125 76.75 -29.00 11.11
N GLY A 126 77.36 -28.40 12.13
CA GLY A 126 76.64 -27.76 13.25
C GLY A 126 75.78 -26.58 12.80
N ASP A 127 76.35 -25.62 12.07
CA ASP A 127 75.65 -24.49 11.45
C ASP A 127 74.51 -24.97 10.55
N TYR A 128 74.72 -26.02 9.76
CA TYR A 128 73.68 -26.60 8.90
C TYR A 128 72.56 -27.27 9.71
N SER A 129 72.90 -27.96 10.81
CA SER A 129 71.93 -28.63 11.68
C SER A 129 71.05 -27.67 12.49
N THR A 130 71.45 -26.41 12.69
CA THR A 130 70.63 -25.37 13.32
C THR A 130 69.84 -24.56 12.27
N LEU A 131 70.49 -24.12 11.19
CA LEU A 131 69.87 -23.30 10.14
C LEU A 131 68.81 -24.06 9.32
N LEU A 132 68.91 -25.38 9.17
CA LEU A 132 67.92 -26.17 8.42
C LEU A 132 66.54 -26.21 9.14
N PRO A 133 66.45 -26.53 10.45
CA PRO A 133 65.22 -26.35 11.23
C PRO A 133 64.67 -24.92 11.20
N GLU A 134 65.51 -23.89 11.41
CA GLU A 134 65.06 -22.49 11.36
C GLU A 134 64.46 -22.12 10.01
N ARG A 135 65.11 -22.53 8.91
CA ARG A 135 64.59 -22.32 7.55
C ARG A 135 63.25 -23.04 7.33
N ILE A 136 63.06 -24.24 7.89
CA ILE A 136 61.80 -24.97 7.78
C ILE A 136 60.70 -24.28 8.60
N SER A 137 61.00 -23.79 9.82
CA SER A 137 60.06 -23.02 10.64
C SER A 137 59.65 -21.73 9.92
N ALA A 138 60.61 -20.91 9.50
CA ALA A 138 60.34 -19.65 8.79
C ALA A 138 59.60 -19.88 7.45
N SER A 139 59.88 -20.97 6.74
CA SER A 139 59.14 -21.34 5.53
C SER A 139 57.69 -21.72 5.84
N LYS A 140 57.45 -22.45 6.95
CA LYS A 140 56.10 -22.82 7.40
C LYS A 140 55.34 -21.59 7.89
N GLU A 141 55.93 -20.76 8.73
CA GLU A 141 55.35 -19.51 9.22
C GLU A 141 54.95 -18.58 8.05
N HIS A 142 55.79 -18.49 7.02
CA HIS A 142 55.48 -17.74 5.80
C HIS A 142 54.34 -18.38 4.97
N GLU A 143 54.24 -19.70 4.93
CA GLU A 143 53.15 -20.43 4.26
C GLU A 143 51.82 -20.30 5.04
N ASP A 144 51.87 -20.41 6.37
CA ASP A 144 50.75 -20.15 7.29
C ASP A 144 50.24 -18.69 7.14
N ILE A 145 51.14 -17.70 7.05
CA ILE A 145 50.80 -16.28 6.79
C ILE A 145 50.19 -16.09 5.40
N ILE A 146 50.67 -16.80 4.37
CA ILE A 146 50.06 -16.76 3.03
C ILE A 146 48.67 -17.38 3.05
N GLN A 147 48.45 -18.46 3.80
CA GLN A 147 47.12 -19.04 3.97
C GLN A 147 46.18 -18.05 4.67
N GLU A 148 46.58 -17.47 5.81
CA GLU A 148 45.76 -16.49 6.54
C GLU A 148 45.42 -15.26 5.68
N LEU A 149 46.37 -14.79 4.85
CA LEU A 149 46.14 -13.70 3.90
C LEU A 149 45.16 -14.09 2.79
N ASN A 150 45.26 -15.30 2.24
CA ASN A 150 44.34 -15.81 1.22
C ASN A 150 42.93 -16.01 1.78
N GLU A 151 42.79 -16.53 3.00
CA GLU A 151 41.53 -16.65 3.72
C GLU A 151 40.89 -15.27 3.93
N LYS A 152 41.63 -14.29 4.47
CA LYS A 152 41.15 -12.91 4.63
C LYS A 152 40.82 -12.22 3.30
N MET A 153 41.50 -12.55 2.20
CA MET A 153 41.14 -12.06 0.86
C MET A 153 39.85 -12.71 0.35
N ALA A 154 39.62 -13.99 0.61
CA ALA A 154 38.39 -14.69 0.26
C ALA A 154 37.20 -14.19 1.10
N GLU A 155 37.37 -14.01 2.42
CA GLU A 155 36.39 -13.37 3.30
C GLU A 155 36.03 -11.96 2.80
N LYS A 156 37.03 -11.13 2.51
CA LYS A 156 36.83 -9.78 1.98
C LYS A 156 36.08 -9.78 0.64
N ALA A 157 36.37 -10.74 -0.24
CA ALA A 157 35.65 -10.90 -1.50
C ALA A 157 34.18 -11.33 -1.25
N GLY A 158 33.93 -12.28 -0.36
CA GLY A 158 32.59 -12.71 0.04
C GLY A 158 31.77 -11.58 0.67
N LEU A 159 32.35 -10.85 1.63
CA LEU A 159 31.73 -9.66 2.23
C LEU A 159 31.46 -8.57 1.18
N GLN A 160 32.34 -8.38 0.19
CA GLN A 160 32.13 -7.43 -0.90
C GLN A 160 31.01 -7.87 -1.87
N ILE A 161 30.82 -9.18 -2.08
CA ILE A 161 29.68 -9.73 -2.83
C ILE A 161 28.39 -9.47 -2.05
N VAL A 162 28.30 -9.88 -0.78
CA VAL A 162 27.13 -9.67 0.08
C VAL A 162 26.79 -8.18 0.22
N LEU A 163 27.78 -7.29 0.30
CA LEU A 163 27.58 -5.84 0.33
C LEU A 163 27.00 -5.28 -1.00
N ASN A 164 27.40 -5.85 -2.15
CA ASN A 164 26.81 -5.47 -3.43
C ASN A 164 25.39 -6.03 -3.58
N GLU A 165 25.16 -7.29 -3.22
CA GLU A 165 23.85 -7.93 -3.23
C GLU A 165 22.85 -7.20 -2.33
N THR A 166 23.22 -6.89 -1.08
CA THR A 166 22.36 -6.12 -0.16
C THR A 166 22.12 -4.69 -0.65
N ARG A 167 23.11 -4.01 -1.23
CA ARG A 167 22.92 -2.68 -1.85
C ARG A 167 21.94 -2.73 -3.01
N ASP A 168 22.02 -3.74 -3.85
CA ASP A 168 21.17 -3.85 -5.04
C ASP A 168 19.78 -4.42 -4.69
N GLN A 169 19.64 -5.21 -3.62
CA GLN A 169 18.36 -5.49 -2.95
C GLN A 169 17.71 -4.20 -2.41
N VAL A 170 18.46 -3.34 -1.69
CA VAL A 170 17.96 -2.05 -1.17
C VAL A 170 17.51 -1.12 -2.31
N ARG A 171 18.21 -1.15 -3.46
CA ARG A 171 17.77 -0.43 -4.66
C ARG A 171 16.46 -1.00 -5.21
N GLN A 172 16.30 -2.32 -5.28
CA GLN A 172 15.05 -2.94 -5.72
C GLN A 172 13.90 -2.65 -4.75
N THR A 173 14.11 -2.69 -3.43
CA THR A 173 13.05 -2.33 -2.46
C THR A 173 12.69 -0.86 -2.57
N ASN A 174 13.65 0.03 -2.82
CA ASN A 174 13.36 1.45 -3.01
C ASN A 174 12.58 1.71 -4.31
N GLN A 175 12.89 1.00 -5.40
CA GLN A 175 12.08 1.08 -6.63
C GLN A 175 10.66 0.54 -6.37
N ASN A 176 10.52 -0.63 -5.74
CA ASN A 176 9.22 -1.18 -5.38
C ASN A 176 8.40 -0.24 -4.49
N ILE A 177 9.04 0.54 -3.60
CA ILE A 177 8.38 1.57 -2.78
C ILE A 177 7.86 2.71 -3.66
N VAL A 178 8.65 3.23 -4.59
CA VAL A 178 8.22 4.28 -5.54
C VAL A 178 7.06 3.78 -6.41
N ASP A 179 7.17 2.56 -6.97
CA ASP A 179 6.12 1.96 -7.80
C ASP A 179 4.80 1.78 -7.01
N LEU A 180 4.89 1.46 -5.71
CA LEU A 180 3.74 1.38 -4.80
C LEU A 180 3.20 2.76 -4.41
N GLU A 181 4.05 3.77 -4.22
CA GLU A 181 3.62 5.15 -3.92
C GLU A 181 2.88 5.76 -5.11
N ASP A 182 3.38 5.58 -6.34
CA ASP A 182 2.70 5.98 -7.57
C ASP A 182 1.37 5.22 -7.77
N GLY A 183 1.35 3.91 -7.52
CA GLY A 183 0.10 3.12 -7.54
C GLY A 183 -0.92 3.58 -6.48
N ILE A 184 -0.45 3.99 -5.30
CA ILE A 184 -1.29 4.58 -4.24
C ILE A 184 -1.78 5.99 -4.62
N LEU A 185 -1.03 6.76 -5.40
CA LEU A 185 -1.48 8.05 -5.94
C LEU A 185 -2.55 7.87 -7.01
N GLN A 186 -2.35 6.95 -7.97
CA GLN A 186 -3.34 6.60 -9.00
C GLN A 186 -4.65 6.12 -8.35
N LEU A 187 -4.60 5.16 -7.42
CA LEU A 187 -5.80 4.68 -6.72
C LEU A 187 -6.51 5.76 -5.88
N LYS A 188 -5.81 6.81 -5.42
CA LYS A 188 -6.45 7.97 -4.77
C LYS A 188 -7.13 8.87 -5.79
N GLU A 189 -6.54 9.08 -6.96
CA GLU A 189 -7.13 9.86 -8.04
C GLU A 189 -8.36 9.16 -8.63
N ASP A 190 -8.28 7.86 -8.90
CA ASP A 190 -9.40 7.00 -9.30
C ASP A 190 -10.55 7.06 -8.28
N LEU A 191 -10.25 6.90 -6.98
CA LEU A 191 -11.27 6.97 -5.93
C LEU A 191 -11.88 8.38 -5.80
N ILE A 192 -11.10 9.44 -6.07
CA ILE A 192 -11.64 10.80 -6.17
C ILE A 192 -12.56 10.93 -7.38
N HIS A 193 -12.19 10.35 -8.53
CA HIS A 193 -12.95 10.41 -9.78
C HIS A 193 -14.25 9.58 -9.70
N GLU A 194 -14.21 8.33 -9.23
CA GLU A 194 -15.40 7.51 -8.97
C GLU A 194 -16.32 8.24 -7.96
N ARG A 195 -15.74 8.93 -6.96
CA ARG A 195 -16.52 9.70 -5.98
C ARG A 195 -17.08 11.00 -6.55
N THR A 196 -16.45 11.64 -7.54
CA THR A 196 -17.06 12.78 -8.26
C THR A 196 -18.14 12.30 -9.22
N GLU A 197 -17.97 11.15 -9.87
CA GLU A 197 -18.97 10.48 -10.73
C GLU A 197 -20.20 10.00 -9.94
N ALA A 198 -20.01 9.30 -8.82
CA ALA A 198 -21.11 8.88 -7.95
C ALA A 198 -21.84 10.09 -7.31
N ARG A 199 -21.15 11.23 -7.10
CA ARG A 199 -21.79 12.51 -6.75
C ARG A 199 -22.55 13.11 -7.94
N HIS A 200 -21.98 13.02 -9.14
CA HIS A 200 -22.56 13.43 -10.42
C HIS A 200 -23.90 12.70 -10.66
N GLU A 201 -23.89 11.37 -10.74
CA GLU A 201 -25.10 10.57 -10.96
C GLU A 201 -26.11 10.72 -9.80
N LYS A 202 -25.66 10.79 -8.54
CA LYS A 202 -26.55 11.06 -7.40
C LYS A 202 -27.24 12.43 -7.50
N LYS A 203 -26.61 13.42 -8.14
CA LYS A 203 -27.22 14.74 -8.42
C LYS A 203 -28.16 14.66 -9.62
N LYS A 204 -27.85 13.85 -10.64
CA LYS A 204 -28.71 13.53 -11.81
C LYS A 204 -30.01 12.81 -11.43
N LEU A 205 -29.92 11.66 -10.75
CA LEU A 205 -31.07 10.87 -10.28
C LEU A 205 -32.00 11.70 -9.39
N LYS A 206 -31.44 12.60 -8.59
CA LYS A 206 -32.19 13.56 -7.77
C LYS A 206 -33.07 14.50 -8.61
N GLN A 207 -32.67 14.88 -9.83
CA GLN A 207 -33.54 15.68 -10.72
C GLN A 207 -34.68 14.84 -11.25
N LEU A 208 -34.39 13.64 -11.75
CA LEU A 208 -35.40 12.73 -12.26
C LEU A 208 -36.46 12.43 -11.18
N VAL A 209 -36.07 12.33 -9.90
CA VAL A 209 -37.00 12.23 -8.75
C VAL A 209 -37.76 13.55 -8.47
N SER A 210 -37.10 14.71 -8.52
CA SER A 210 -37.76 16.02 -8.33
C SER A 210 -38.81 16.29 -9.40
N ASP A 211 -38.46 16.03 -10.65
CA ASP A 211 -39.25 16.39 -11.82
C ASP A 211 -40.40 15.40 -12.03
N THR A 212 -40.18 14.10 -11.77
CA THR A 212 -41.30 13.12 -11.74
C THR A 212 -42.25 13.39 -10.57
N ASN A 213 -41.75 13.79 -9.40
CA ASN A 213 -42.62 14.19 -8.28
C ASN A 213 -43.37 15.50 -8.57
N SER A 214 -42.73 16.45 -9.26
CA SER A 214 -43.37 17.70 -9.73
C SER A 214 -44.48 17.41 -10.74
N LYS A 215 -44.18 16.61 -11.79
CA LYS A 215 -45.18 16.14 -12.77
C LYS A 215 -46.31 15.36 -12.10
N THR A 216 -46.00 14.50 -11.13
CA THR A 216 -46.99 13.77 -10.32
C THR A 216 -47.85 14.71 -9.48
N LYS A 217 -47.31 15.82 -8.96
CA LYS A 217 -48.07 16.84 -8.23
C LYS A 217 -49.00 17.62 -9.18
N MET A 218 -48.49 18.13 -10.30
CA MET A 218 -49.30 18.82 -11.30
C MET A 218 -50.43 17.93 -11.83
N GLN A 219 -50.14 16.68 -12.18
CA GLN A 219 -51.14 15.73 -12.65
C GLN A 219 -52.16 15.36 -11.55
N LYS A 220 -51.80 15.38 -10.25
CA LYS A 220 -52.77 15.23 -9.16
C LYS A 220 -53.67 16.47 -9.02
N GLU A 221 -53.12 17.66 -9.22
CA GLU A 221 -53.87 18.92 -9.17
C GLU A 221 -54.85 19.02 -10.35
N GLU A 222 -54.41 18.66 -11.55
CA GLU A 222 -55.23 18.50 -12.77
C GLU A 222 -56.34 17.46 -12.59
N ASN A 223 -56.02 16.26 -12.07
CA ASN A 223 -57.04 15.24 -11.75
C ASN A 223 -58.06 15.72 -10.71
N VAL A 224 -57.68 16.60 -9.78
CA VAL A 224 -58.62 17.21 -8.82
C VAL A 224 -59.51 18.27 -9.49
N VAL A 225 -59.02 18.99 -10.49
CA VAL A 225 -59.84 19.90 -11.31
C VAL A 225 -60.83 19.09 -12.17
N MET A 226 -60.35 18.14 -12.97
CA MET A 226 -61.24 17.27 -13.77
C MET A 226 -62.25 16.50 -12.92
N LYS A 227 -61.88 16.08 -11.69
CA LYS A 227 -62.85 15.47 -10.79
C LYS A 227 -63.96 16.47 -10.40
N LYS A 228 -63.63 17.71 -10.03
CA LYS A 228 -64.66 18.72 -9.71
C LYS A 228 -65.57 19.00 -10.91
N GLU A 229 -65.02 19.02 -12.11
CA GLU A 229 -65.79 19.18 -13.35
C GLU A 229 -66.73 18.00 -13.58
N LEU A 230 -66.26 16.76 -13.38
CA LEU A 230 -67.10 15.55 -13.42
C LEU A 230 -68.18 15.53 -12.33
N ASP A 231 -67.84 15.89 -11.10
CA ASP A 231 -68.79 15.97 -9.98
C ASP A 231 -69.90 17.00 -10.30
N LEU A 232 -69.56 18.16 -10.89
CA LEU A 232 -70.48 19.24 -11.27
C LEU A 232 -71.30 18.90 -12.54
N ILE A 233 -70.73 18.15 -13.49
CA ILE A 233 -71.47 17.57 -14.62
C ILE A 233 -72.46 16.49 -14.13
N HIS A 234 -72.07 15.71 -13.11
CA HIS A 234 -72.94 14.68 -12.52
C HIS A 234 -74.10 15.29 -11.72
N GLU A 235 -73.86 16.35 -10.95
CA GLU A 235 -74.89 17.17 -10.29
C GLU A 235 -75.92 17.68 -11.31
N LYS A 236 -75.44 18.31 -12.40
CA LYS A 236 -76.31 18.73 -13.53
C LYS A 236 -77.05 17.58 -14.20
N LEU A 237 -76.46 16.38 -14.29
CA LEU A 237 -77.13 15.21 -14.85
C LEU A 237 -78.28 14.76 -13.94
N VAL A 238 -78.06 14.71 -12.62
CA VAL A 238 -79.08 14.36 -11.61
C VAL A 238 -80.22 15.40 -11.58
N ASP A 239 -79.90 16.70 -11.67
CA ASP A 239 -80.91 17.76 -11.80
C ASP A 239 -81.75 17.58 -13.07
N ASN A 240 -81.11 17.29 -14.21
CA ASN A 240 -81.81 17.06 -15.48
C ASN A 240 -82.67 15.78 -15.43
N GLU A 241 -82.19 14.69 -14.81
CA GLU A 241 -82.99 13.49 -14.59
C GLU A 241 -84.20 13.78 -13.67
N GLY A 242 -84.00 14.57 -12.60
CA GLY A 242 -85.08 15.00 -11.70
C GLY A 242 -86.14 15.86 -12.41
N GLN A 243 -85.73 16.79 -13.28
CA GLN A 243 -86.63 17.55 -14.13
C GLN A 243 -87.37 16.65 -15.13
N LEU A 244 -86.67 15.71 -15.76
CA LEU A 244 -87.25 14.78 -16.74
C LEU A 244 -88.24 13.83 -16.09
N ASP A 245 -88.00 13.39 -14.85
CA ASP A 245 -88.96 12.62 -14.03
C ASP A 245 -90.15 13.45 -13.55
N ALA A 246 -89.97 14.74 -13.27
CA ALA A 246 -91.08 15.66 -13.02
C ALA A 246 -91.96 15.85 -14.27
N VAL A 247 -91.35 15.96 -15.46
CA VAL A 247 -92.04 15.99 -16.74
C VAL A 247 -92.74 14.67 -17.03
N ARG A 248 -92.12 13.50 -16.79
CA ARG A 248 -92.78 12.19 -16.91
C ARG A 248 -94.03 12.09 -16.03
N LYS A 249 -93.93 12.54 -14.77
CA LYS A 249 -95.07 12.55 -13.83
C LYS A 249 -96.19 13.48 -14.28
N SER A 250 -95.88 14.69 -14.75
CA SER A 250 -96.91 15.60 -15.27
C SER A 250 -97.56 15.06 -16.55
N LEU A 251 -96.76 14.51 -17.48
CA LEU A 251 -97.24 13.85 -18.70
C LEU A 251 -98.17 12.69 -18.37
N GLN A 252 -97.82 11.83 -17.41
CA GLN A 252 -98.71 10.76 -16.92
C GLN A 252 -100.02 11.31 -16.31
N THR A 253 -99.99 12.41 -15.53
CA THR A 253 -101.24 13.04 -15.06
C THR A 253 -102.08 13.65 -16.18
N TYR A 254 -101.46 14.12 -17.27
CA TYR A 254 -102.17 14.56 -18.47
C TYR A 254 -102.75 13.38 -19.27
N GLU A 255 -102.08 12.23 -19.32
CA GLU A 255 -102.60 10.99 -19.89
C GLU A 255 -103.80 10.44 -19.09
N ASP A 256 -103.70 10.41 -17.75
CA ASP A 256 -104.82 10.05 -16.86
C ASP A 256 -106.01 11.01 -17.01
N SER A 257 -105.74 12.32 -17.18
CA SER A 257 -106.77 13.34 -17.43
C SER A 257 -107.42 13.15 -18.80
N LYS A 258 -106.62 12.93 -19.86
CA LYS A 258 -107.10 12.63 -21.21
C LYS A 258 -107.94 11.35 -21.24
N ALA A 259 -107.52 10.30 -20.55
CA ALA A 259 -108.25 9.04 -20.47
C ALA A 259 -109.64 9.21 -19.80
N LYS A 260 -109.75 10.08 -18.79
CA LYS A 260 -111.04 10.47 -18.19
C LYS A 260 -111.90 11.27 -19.16
N LEU A 261 -111.33 12.28 -19.82
CA LEU A 261 -112.06 13.09 -20.80
C LEU A 261 -112.55 12.26 -22.00
N GLU A 262 -111.76 11.31 -22.51
CA GLU A 262 -112.21 10.36 -23.54
C GLU A 262 -113.30 9.40 -23.04
N ALA A 263 -113.34 9.08 -21.74
CA ALA A 263 -114.42 8.27 -21.15
C ALA A 263 -115.72 9.08 -20.98
N GLU A 264 -115.60 10.34 -20.54
CA GLU A 264 -116.71 11.30 -20.48
C GLU A 264 -117.27 11.62 -21.88
N GLU A 265 -116.41 11.81 -22.89
CA GLU A 265 -116.81 11.98 -24.30
C GLU A 265 -117.61 10.78 -24.81
N ARG A 266 -117.11 9.54 -24.57
CA ARG A 266 -117.85 8.31 -24.91
C ARG A 266 -119.21 8.25 -24.20
N GLN A 267 -119.25 8.55 -22.91
CA GLN A 267 -120.50 8.54 -22.12
C GLN A 267 -121.49 9.62 -22.60
N LEU A 268 -121.02 10.81 -22.99
CA LEU A 268 -121.85 11.88 -23.56
C LEU A 268 -122.32 11.53 -24.98
N SER A 269 -121.49 10.87 -25.78
CA SER A 269 -121.85 10.37 -27.11
C SER A 269 -122.93 9.27 -27.03
N ASP A 270 -122.82 8.33 -26.09
CA ASP A 270 -123.86 7.34 -25.80
C ASP A 270 -125.15 7.98 -25.29
N GLN A 271 -125.07 9.01 -24.45
CA GLN A 271 -126.24 9.79 -24.04
C GLN A 271 -126.89 10.52 -25.24
N LEU A 272 -126.09 11.12 -26.12
CA LEU A 272 -126.57 11.80 -27.32
C LEU A 272 -127.23 10.81 -28.30
N ALA A 273 -126.63 9.63 -28.53
CA ALA A 273 -127.20 8.58 -29.35
C ALA A 273 -128.55 8.07 -28.79
N ASN A 274 -128.66 7.92 -27.47
CA ASN A 274 -129.92 7.58 -26.81
C ASN A 274 -130.94 8.73 -26.89
N LYS A 275 -130.51 9.99 -26.80
CA LYS A 275 -131.38 11.17 -27.00
C LYS A 275 -131.85 11.29 -28.44
N LEU A 276 -131.01 10.95 -29.43
CA LEU A 276 -131.40 10.89 -30.84
C LEU A 276 -132.44 9.80 -31.08
N ARG A 277 -132.26 8.58 -30.55
CA ARG A 277 -133.28 7.51 -30.58
C ARG A 277 -134.60 7.94 -29.92
N GLN A 278 -134.55 8.63 -28.78
CA GLN A 278 -135.73 9.24 -28.16
C GLN A 278 -136.37 10.31 -29.06
N ASN A 279 -135.57 11.14 -29.73
CA ASN A 279 -136.05 12.17 -30.65
C ASN A 279 -136.68 11.57 -31.91
N GLU A 280 -136.14 10.48 -32.48
CA GLU A 280 -136.77 9.75 -33.58
C GLU A 280 -138.10 9.12 -33.19
N ALA A 281 -138.19 8.54 -31.98
CA ALA A 281 -139.46 8.03 -31.46
C ALA A 281 -140.49 9.16 -31.25
N LEU A 282 -140.04 10.33 -30.80
CA LEU A 282 -140.87 11.53 -30.70
C LEU A 282 -141.25 12.11 -32.07
N ARG A 283 -140.36 12.10 -33.08
CA ARG A 283 -140.67 12.49 -34.46
C ARG A 283 -141.72 11.58 -35.09
N LYS A 284 -141.64 10.26 -34.84
CA LYS A 284 -142.67 9.30 -35.30
C LYS A 284 -144.04 9.57 -34.65
N LYS A 285 -144.09 10.00 -33.39
CA LYS A 285 -145.32 10.51 -32.74
C LYS A 285 -145.74 11.87 -33.30
N GLY A 286 -144.79 12.77 -33.57
CA GLY A 286 -145.03 14.09 -34.15
C GLY A 286 -145.66 14.02 -35.54
N VAL A 287 -145.23 13.10 -36.39
CA VAL A 287 -145.88 12.87 -37.71
C VAL A 287 -147.32 12.38 -37.57
N ALA A 288 -147.64 11.59 -36.54
CA ALA A 288 -149.03 11.22 -36.24
C ALA A 288 -149.86 12.45 -35.81
N ILE A 289 -149.29 13.31 -34.95
CA ILE A 289 -149.94 14.55 -34.48
C ILE A 289 -150.11 15.56 -35.62
N ILE A 290 -149.13 15.73 -36.52
CA ILE A 290 -149.23 16.66 -37.66
C ILE A 290 -150.40 16.28 -38.60
N ASN A 291 -150.65 14.99 -38.81
CA ASN A 291 -151.81 14.52 -39.58
C ASN A 291 -153.17 14.76 -38.91
N GLU A 292 -153.16 15.11 -37.62
CA GLU A 292 -154.33 15.49 -36.83
C GLU A 292 -154.45 17.03 -36.77
N ASP A 293 -153.34 17.72 -36.56
CA ASP A 293 -153.22 19.18 -36.49
C ASP A 293 -153.52 19.85 -37.85
N MET A 294 -153.14 19.26 -38.99
CA MET A 294 -153.54 19.75 -40.32
C MET A 294 -155.06 19.78 -40.54
N LYS A 295 -155.87 19.11 -39.70
CA LYS A 295 -157.34 19.22 -39.71
C LYS A 295 -157.86 20.36 -38.83
N LEU A 296 -157.11 20.72 -37.79
CA LEU A 296 -157.41 21.79 -36.83
C LEU A 296 -156.91 23.15 -37.30
N GLN A 297 -155.70 23.21 -37.88
CA GLN A 297 -155.08 24.45 -38.38
C GLN A 297 -155.95 25.15 -39.43
N LYS A 298 -156.63 24.37 -40.27
CA LYS A 298 -157.63 24.85 -41.26
C LYS A 298 -158.90 25.48 -40.63
N GLN A 299 -159.07 25.40 -39.32
CA GLN A 299 -160.12 26.08 -38.55
C GLN A 299 -159.58 27.35 -37.85
N TYR A 300 -158.26 27.48 -37.68
CA TYR A 300 -157.62 28.60 -37.00
C TYR A 300 -157.30 29.80 -37.91
N GLU A 301 -156.98 29.57 -39.19
CA GLU A 301 -156.61 30.62 -40.16
C GLU A 301 -157.71 31.69 -40.41
N ASP A 302 -158.97 31.36 -40.11
CA ASP A 302 -160.10 32.32 -40.15
C ASP A 302 -160.24 33.18 -38.88
N THR A 303 -159.60 32.79 -37.77
CA THR A 303 -159.66 33.51 -36.49
C THR A 303 -158.55 34.55 -36.31
N GLU A 304 -157.34 34.27 -36.80
CA GLU A 304 -156.15 35.09 -36.59
C GLU A 304 -156.27 36.51 -37.20
N ARG A 305 -156.93 36.61 -38.36
CA ARG A 305 -157.16 37.86 -39.13
C ARG A 305 -157.86 38.97 -38.34
N LEU A 306 -158.51 38.65 -37.21
CA LEU A 306 -159.20 39.61 -36.34
C LEU A 306 -158.30 40.27 -35.27
N LEU A 307 -157.18 39.64 -34.88
CA LEU A 307 -156.41 40.04 -33.69
C LEU A 307 -155.27 41.04 -33.95
N LEU A 308 -154.59 40.96 -35.10
CA LEU A 308 -153.44 41.84 -35.41
C LEU A 308 -153.75 43.35 -35.39
N LYS A 309 -155.02 43.76 -35.50
CA LYS A 309 -155.43 45.17 -35.41
C LYS A 309 -155.28 45.79 -34.01
N LYS A 310 -155.03 45.02 -32.95
CA LYS A 310 -154.93 45.54 -31.57
C LYS A 310 -153.51 45.89 -31.11
N PHE A 311 -152.46 45.36 -31.75
CA PHE A 311 -151.10 45.45 -31.21
C PHE A 311 -150.46 46.85 -31.33
N LYS A 312 -150.79 47.61 -32.38
CA LYS A 312 -150.25 48.96 -32.69
C LYS A 312 -150.76 50.09 -31.77
N LYS A 313 -150.85 49.85 -30.46
CA LYS A 313 -151.36 50.82 -29.46
C LYS A 313 -150.58 50.90 -28.14
N LEU A 314 -149.57 50.05 -27.93
CA LEU A 314 -148.81 49.97 -26.66
C LEU A 314 -147.32 50.34 -26.82
N GLU A 315 -146.98 51.03 -27.91
CA GLU A 315 -145.61 51.32 -28.34
C GLU A 315 -145.16 52.76 -28.02
N THR A 316 -145.98 53.54 -27.30
CA THR A 316 -145.86 55.02 -27.21
C THR A 316 -145.84 55.59 -25.78
N GLU A 317 -145.67 54.78 -24.74
CA GLU A 317 -145.69 55.24 -23.33
C GLU A 317 -144.35 55.14 -22.58
N THR A 318 -143.34 54.44 -23.10
CA THR A 318 -142.10 54.11 -22.38
C THR A 318 -140.95 55.10 -22.55
N GLN A 319 -141.20 56.33 -23.03
CA GLN A 319 -140.16 57.27 -23.48
C GLN A 319 -140.21 58.63 -22.74
N LYS A 320 -140.37 58.64 -21.41
CA LYS A 320 -140.67 59.88 -20.65
C LYS A 320 -140.12 60.05 -19.21
N GLU A 321 -139.34 59.12 -18.64
CA GLU A 321 -138.84 59.28 -17.25
C GLU A 321 -137.30 59.28 -17.08
N ASP A 322 -136.51 59.09 -18.14
CA ASP A 322 -135.03 59.10 -18.02
C ASP A 322 -134.42 60.52 -17.92
N ASP A 323 -135.13 61.56 -18.39
CA ASP A 323 -134.63 62.95 -18.49
C ASP A 323 -134.64 63.76 -17.16
N ARG A 324 -134.47 63.11 -16.00
CA ARG A 324 -134.76 63.74 -14.70
C ARG A 324 -133.70 63.72 -13.60
N ASN A 325 -132.53 63.12 -13.82
CA ASN A 325 -131.53 62.90 -12.76
C ASN A 325 -130.21 63.67 -12.98
N TYR A 326 -130.29 64.93 -13.45
CA TYR A 326 -129.15 65.67 -14.03
C TYR A 326 -128.70 66.92 -13.23
N GLU A 327 -129.16 67.15 -11.99
CA GLU A 327 -129.07 68.50 -11.37
C GLU A 327 -128.49 68.64 -9.94
N LEU A 328 -128.18 67.56 -9.19
CA LEU A 328 -127.86 67.68 -7.75
C LEU A 328 -126.72 66.80 -7.21
N GLU A 329 -125.46 67.12 -7.54
CA GLU A 329 -124.34 66.90 -6.58
C GLU A 329 -123.14 67.87 -6.72
N GLY A 330 -123.39 69.09 -7.23
CA GLY A 330 -122.38 70.14 -7.42
C GLY A 330 -121.90 70.87 -6.15
N GLN A 331 -121.83 70.21 -4.99
CA GLN A 331 -121.45 70.84 -3.71
C GLN A 331 -120.47 69.99 -2.87
N LYS A 332 -119.25 69.78 -3.38
CA LYS A 332 -118.13 69.24 -2.57
C LYS A 332 -116.74 69.74 -2.98
N LEU A 333 -116.65 71.00 -3.40
CA LEU A 333 -115.44 71.63 -3.96
C LEU A 333 -114.86 72.74 -3.06
N GLU A 334 -114.91 72.60 -1.73
CA GLU A 334 -114.44 73.67 -0.82
C GLU A 334 -114.00 73.13 0.55
N LEU A 335 -112.75 72.61 0.66
CA LEU A 335 -111.90 72.73 1.88
C LEU A 335 -110.44 72.20 1.83
N HIS A 336 -109.84 71.86 0.68
CA HIS A 336 -108.46 71.33 0.62
C HIS A 336 -107.56 71.99 -0.43
N SER A 337 -107.64 73.33 -0.53
CA SER A 337 -106.88 74.15 -1.49
C SER A 337 -105.47 74.56 -1.01
N ASP A 338 -105.10 74.29 0.25
CA ASP A 338 -104.08 75.07 0.98
C ASP A 338 -102.77 74.32 1.29
N LEU A 339 -102.51 73.16 0.65
CA LEU A 339 -101.29 72.37 0.93
C LEU A 339 -100.61 71.76 -0.31
N GLU A 340 -100.93 72.26 -1.52
CA GLU A 340 -100.31 71.82 -2.78
C GLU A 340 -99.31 72.85 -3.36
N GLU A 341 -99.05 73.98 -2.69
CA GLU A 341 -97.99 74.91 -3.10
C GLU A 341 -96.66 74.63 -2.34
N LYS A 342 -95.57 74.45 -3.10
CA LYS A 342 -94.15 74.45 -2.67
C LYS A 342 -93.60 73.15 -2.06
N MET A 343 -93.98 72.02 -2.66
CA MET A 343 -92.93 71.10 -3.12
C MET A 343 -92.23 71.67 -4.37
N LEU A 344 -90.94 71.34 -4.56
CA LEU A 344 -90.00 71.85 -5.57
C LEU A 344 -89.72 73.36 -5.45
N GLN A 345 -88.47 73.84 -5.53
CA GLN A 345 -87.26 73.31 -6.17
C GLN A 345 -86.14 73.07 -5.12
N ARG A 346 -85.39 71.95 -5.09
CA ARG A 346 -84.48 71.31 -6.08
C ARG A 346 -83.09 71.96 -6.18
N GLN A 347 -82.05 71.10 -6.17
CA GLN A 347 -80.66 71.32 -6.63
C GLN A 347 -79.84 72.34 -5.80
N GLU A 348 -78.54 72.18 -5.52
CA GLU A 348 -77.52 71.15 -5.80
C GLU A 348 -76.52 71.19 -4.62
N ASP A 349 -76.22 70.09 -3.94
CA ASP A 349 -75.15 69.11 -4.20
C ASP A 349 -73.72 69.53 -3.73
N PHE A 350 -72.94 68.47 -3.45
CA PHE A 350 -71.48 68.39 -3.35
C PHE A 350 -70.73 68.65 -2.04
N GLU A 351 -69.67 67.86 -1.92
CA GLU A 351 -68.77 67.59 -0.81
C GLU A 351 -67.72 68.70 -0.60
N GLU A 352 -67.34 68.99 0.65
CA GLU A 352 -65.95 68.93 1.18
C GLU A 352 -65.99 69.26 2.70
N VAL A 353 -65.64 68.39 3.65
CA VAL A 353 -64.36 67.73 3.98
C VAL A 353 -63.46 68.57 4.91
N LYS A 354 -63.31 68.09 6.17
CA LYS A 354 -62.36 68.51 7.23
C LYS A 354 -62.63 69.93 7.81
N ALA A 355 -62.22 70.28 9.05
CA ALA A 355 -61.19 69.68 9.90
C ALA A 355 -61.44 69.87 11.42
N LEU A 356 -60.86 68.98 12.23
CA LEU A 356 -60.29 69.16 13.60
C LEU A 356 -61.20 69.80 14.69
N ASP A 357 -61.52 69.16 15.83
CA ASP A 357 -60.67 68.49 16.84
C ASP A 357 -59.67 69.43 17.56
N GLY A 358 -59.65 69.39 18.91
CA GLY A 358 -58.69 70.15 19.72
C GLY A 358 -59.17 70.63 21.10
N ALA A 359 -60.46 70.94 21.30
CA ALA A 359 -60.93 71.66 22.49
C ALA A 359 -61.10 70.84 23.79
N LEU A 360 -60.75 69.54 23.80
CA LEU A 360 -61.12 68.60 24.87
C LEU A 360 -59.98 68.22 25.86
N GLN A 361 -58.82 68.89 25.83
CA GLN A 361 -57.68 68.53 26.70
C GLN A 361 -57.36 69.51 27.86
N ASP A 362 -57.70 70.79 27.76
CA ASP A 362 -57.12 71.82 28.65
C ASP A 362 -57.62 71.83 30.11
N GLN A 363 -58.79 71.26 30.42
CA GLN A 363 -59.27 71.20 31.81
C GLN A 363 -58.53 70.18 32.70
N LYS A 364 -57.54 69.45 32.17
CA LYS A 364 -56.73 68.49 32.93
C LYS A 364 -55.66 69.13 33.83
N ARG A 365 -55.60 70.46 33.93
CA ARG A 365 -54.56 71.23 34.66
C ARG A 365 -54.96 71.68 36.08
N GLU A 366 -55.86 70.94 36.73
CA GLU A 366 -56.53 71.25 38.01
C GLU A 366 -55.59 71.58 39.19
N LEU A 367 -54.47 70.86 39.34
CA LEU A 367 -53.75 70.79 40.63
C LEU A 367 -52.87 72.01 41.00
N GLY A 368 -52.68 72.99 40.11
CA GLY A 368 -51.59 73.98 40.24
C GLY A 368 -51.63 74.90 41.47
N ILE A 369 -52.81 75.21 42.01
CA ILE A 369 -52.99 76.31 42.98
C ILE A 369 -52.65 75.91 44.44
N LYS A 370 -52.47 74.62 44.74
CA LYS A 370 -52.10 74.16 46.10
C LYS A 370 -50.59 74.15 46.40
N ALA A 371 -49.74 74.53 45.44
CA ALA A 371 -48.28 74.45 45.59
C ALA A 371 -47.65 75.64 46.34
N GLU A 372 -48.20 76.86 46.19
CA GLU A 372 -47.52 78.09 46.64
C GLU A 372 -47.33 78.21 48.16
N LEU A 373 -48.18 77.57 48.97
CA LEU A 373 -48.15 77.72 50.42
C LEU A 373 -46.94 77.04 51.09
N VAL A 374 -46.34 76.04 50.44
CA VAL A 374 -45.17 75.30 50.96
C VAL A 374 -43.88 76.13 50.84
N GLY A 375 -43.77 76.95 49.79
CA GLY A 375 -42.52 77.65 49.45
C GLY A 375 -42.02 78.66 50.50
N LYS A 376 -42.88 79.16 51.39
CA LYS A 376 -42.50 80.20 52.36
C LYS A 376 -41.74 79.68 53.59
N MET A 377 -42.04 78.47 54.08
CA MET A 377 -41.30 77.91 55.24
C MET A 377 -39.95 77.30 54.84
N GLN A 378 -39.69 77.15 53.55
CA GLN A 378 -38.49 76.49 53.04
C GLN A 378 -37.33 77.46 52.77
N ALA A 379 -37.56 78.78 52.78
CA ALA A 379 -36.53 79.80 52.59
C ALA A 379 -35.74 80.12 53.88
N GLU A 380 -36.40 80.17 55.03
CA GLU A 380 -35.80 80.62 56.32
C GLU A 380 -34.79 79.62 56.89
N ASN A 381 -34.82 78.35 56.45
CA ASN A 381 -33.80 77.34 56.77
C ASN A 381 -32.56 77.41 55.86
N VAL A 382 -32.55 78.24 54.80
CA VAL A 382 -31.42 78.32 53.85
C VAL A 382 -30.31 79.22 54.40
N GLU A 383 -30.61 80.44 54.83
CA GLU A 383 -29.58 81.41 55.27
C GLU A 383 -28.72 80.90 56.45
N MET A 384 -29.26 80.02 57.31
CA MET A 384 -28.48 79.39 58.38
C MET A 384 -27.56 78.26 57.88
N ALA A 385 -27.90 77.60 56.76
CA ALA A 385 -27.02 76.62 56.12
C ALA A 385 -25.83 77.32 55.43
N ASP A 386 -26.10 78.40 54.69
CA ASP A 386 -25.10 79.16 53.91
C ASP A 386 -23.88 79.59 54.76
N THR A 387 -24.11 79.96 56.03
CA THR A 387 -23.02 80.38 56.94
C THR A 387 -22.17 79.22 57.47
N MET A 388 -22.72 78.02 57.62
CA MET A 388 -21.94 76.81 57.90
C MET A 388 -21.21 76.30 56.66
N GLU A 389 -21.81 76.46 55.48
CA GLU A 389 -21.21 76.08 54.21
C GLU A 389 -19.91 76.85 53.95
N SER A 390 -19.90 78.18 54.07
CA SER A 390 -18.72 79.01 53.80
C SER A 390 -17.46 78.62 54.60
N LEU A 391 -17.60 78.20 55.87
CA LEU A 391 -16.44 77.75 56.65
C LEU A 391 -16.00 76.32 56.28
N ALA A 392 -16.93 75.46 55.89
CA ALA A 392 -16.62 74.15 55.33
C ALA A 392 -15.93 74.28 53.96
N GLU A 393 -16.33 75.23 53.12
CA GLU A 393 -15.73 75.52 51.81
C GLU A 393 -14.22 75.82 51.89
N SER A 394 -13.78 76.57 52.90
CA SER A 394 -12.36 76.90 53.07
C SER A 394 -11.49 75.65 53.32
N HIS A 395 -11.91 74.77 54.24
CA HIS A 395 -11.19 73.50 54.49
C HIS A 395 -11.34 72.50 53.33
N LYS A 396 -12.51 72.51 52.67
CA LYS A 396 -12.81 71.76 51.44
C LYS A 396 -11.91 72.21 50.29
N ALA A 397 -11.53 73.49 50.18
CA ALA A 397 -10.65 74.01 49.14
C ALA A 397 -9.19 73.51 49.27
N VAL A 398 -8.64 73.45 50.49
CA VAL A 398 -7.28 72.91 50.72
C VAL A 398 -7.25 71.39 50.48
N LEU A 399 -8.26 70.67 50.95
CA LEU A 399 -8.44 69.25 50.62
C LEU A 399 -8.69 69.05 49.12
N ALA A 400 -9.37 69.97 48.45
CA ALA A 400 -9.58 69.91 47.00
C ALA A 400 -8.27 70.09 46.23
N GLN A 401 -7.34 70.96 46.64
CA GLN A 401 -6.03 71.09 45.98
C GLN A 401 -5.17 69.83 46.10
N LEU A 402 -5.11 69.19 47.27
CA LEU A 402 -4.35 67.95 47.45
C LEU A 402 -5.02 66.75 46.77
N ASN A 403 -6.36 66.67 46.83
CA ASN A 403 -7.09 65.68 46.03
C ASN A 403 -6.97 65.96 44.53
N GLN A 404 -6.91 67.22 44.09
CA GLN A 404 -6.71 67.60 42.69
C GLN A 404 -5.36 67.08 42.19
N GLN A 405 -4.26 67.23 42.93
CA GLN A 405 -2.97 66.68 42.51
C GLN A 405 -2.98 65.14 42.45
N ILE A 406 -3.64 64.48 43.42
CA ILE A 406 -3.83 63.02 43.40
C ILE A 406 -4.70 62.59 42.20
N GLU A 407 -5.75 63.36 41.89
CA GLU A 407 -6.66 63.07 40.79
C GLU A 407 -6.07 63.46 39.43
N GLU A 408 -5.21 64.47 39.32
CA GLU A 408 -4.42 64.77 38.12
C GLU A 408 -3.48 63.62 37.77
N PHE A 409 -2.81 63.00 38.76
CA PHE A 409 -2.02 61.79 38.52
C PHE A 409 -2.90 60.55 38.20
N ARG A 410 -4.08 60.42 38.82
CA ARG A 410 -5.06 59.39 38.43
C ARG A 410 -5.63 59.63 37.04
N GLU A 411 -5.85 60.88 36.63
CA GLU A 411 -6.30 61.26 35.30
C GLU A 411 -5.22 61.01 34.26
N GLN A 412 -3.94 61.30 34.55
CA GLN A 412 -2.82 60.90 33.68
C GLN A 412 -2.74 59.38 33.53
N LEU A 413 -2.83 58.62 34.64
CA LEU A 413 -2.85 57.15 34.59
C LEU A 413 -4.09 56.61 33.85
N ASN A 414 -5.26 57.22 34.05
CA ASN A 414 -6.50 56.86 33.38
C ASN A 414 -6.51 57.30 31.91
N LYS A 415 -5.79 58.37 31.56
CA LYS A 415 -5.55 58.83 30.18
C LYS A 415 -4.63 57.86 29.47
N GLU A 416 -3.50 57.47 30.05
CA GLU A 416 -2.67 56.38 29.52
C GLU A 416 -3.45 55.07 29.37
N ARG A 417 -4.30 54.70 30.35
CA ARG A 417 -5.15 53.51 30.24
C ARG A 417 -6.19 53.63 29.14
N LYS A 418 -6.83 54.81 28.98
CA LYS A 418 -7.74 55.13 27.87
C LYS A 418 -7.01 55.16 26.53
N GLU A 419 -5.78 55.63 26.47
CA GLU A 419 -4.96 55.67 25.25
C GLU A 419 -4.49 54.26 24.85
N ARG A 420 -4.03 53.44 25.80
CA ARG A 420 -3.76 52.01 25.53
C ARG A 420 -5.02 51.25 25.13
N MET A 421 -6.16 51.52 25.78
CA MET A 421 -7.46 50.96 25.39
C MET A 421 -7.90 51.45 24.00
N ASN A 422 -7.69 52.71 23.66
CA ASN A 422 -8.00 53.28 22.35
C ASN A 422 -7.09 52.72 21.25
N VAL A 423 -5.79 52.55 21.51
CA VAL A 423 -4.85 51.90 20.57
C VAL A 423 -5.19 50.40 20.42
N GLN A 424 -5.56 49.71 21.50
CA GLN A 424 -6.04 48.32 21.41
C GLN A 424 -7.38 48.23 20.69
N ASN A 425 -8.29 49.18 20.87
CA ASN A 425 -9.57 49.26 20.13
C ASN A 425 -9.35 49.63 18.67
N GLN A 426 -8.41 50.53 18.34
CA GLN A 426 -8.00 50.82 16.97
C GLN A 426 -7.39 49.58 16.32
N LYS A 427 -6.54 48.84 17.03
CA LYS A 427 -6.00 47.55 16.56
C LYS A 427 -7.11 46.52 16.34
N ASN A 428 -8.08 46.41 17.28
CA ASN A 428 -9.20 45.49 17.16
C ASN A 428 -10.12 45.89 16.00
N ASN A 429 -10.41 47.18 15.83
CA ASN A 429 -11.19 47.72 14.72
C ASN A 429 -10.47 47.46 13.41
N VAL A 430 -9.20 47.86 13.23
CA VAL A 430 -8.43 47.55 12.01
C VAL A 430 -8.34 46.05 11.74
N SER A 431 -8.30 45.20 12.76
CA SER A 431 -8.35 43.74 12.59
C SER A 431 -9.73 43.29 12.08
N LYS A 432 -10.83 43.81 12.66
CA LYS A 432 -12.20 43.60 12.19
C LYS A 432 -12.40 44.14 10.79
N ASP A 433 -11.93 45.34 10.46
CA ASP A 433 -12.02 45.97 9.15
C ASP A 433 -11.26 45.14 8.11
N ILE A 434 -10.13 44.52 8.49
CA ILE A 434 -9.40 43.56 7.64
C ILE A 434 -10.16 42.23 7.48
N GLU A 435 -10.87 41.75 8.49
CA GLU A 435 -11.72 40.54 8.41
C GLU A 435 -13.00 40.81 7.61
N GLU A 436 -13.60 41.99 7.75
CA GLU A 436 -14.78 42.47 7.03
C GLU A 436 -14.42 42.72 5.56
N MET A 437 -13.32 43.42 5.26
CA MET A 437 -12.79 43.52 3.88
C MET A 437 -12.41 42.17 3.26
N LYS A 438 -12.01 41.16 4.07
CA LYS A 438 -11.81 39.78 3.58
C LYS A 438 -13.14 39.07 3.32
N MET A 439 -14.14 39.24 4.18
CA MET A 439 -15.49 38.70 3.97
C MET A 439 -16.18 39.37 2.79
N ASP A 440 -16.04 40.68 2.62
CA ASP A 440 -16.59 41.44 1.50
C ASP A 440 -15.88 41.08 0.19
N ASN A 441 -14.55 40.94 0.18
CA ASN A 441 -13.84 40.46 -1.00
C ASN A 441 -14.18 38.98 -1.30
N HIS A 442 -14.33 38.13 -0.28
CA HIS A 442 -14.73 36.73 -0.48
C HIS A 442 -16.19 36.59 -0.96
N THR A 443 -17.11 37.39 -0.43
CA THR A 443 -18.51 37.42 -0.87
C THR A 443 -18.66 38.09 -2.23
N PHE A 444 -17.90 39.15 -2.54
CA PHE A 444 -17.80 39.73 -3.89
C PHE A 444 -17.26 38.73 -4.89
N LEU A 445 -16.15 38.04 -4.60
CA LEU A 445 -15.63 36.97 -5.46
C LEU A 445 -16.61 35.80 -5.59
N THR A 446 -17.37 35.47 -4.54
CA THR A 446 -18.42 34.44 -4.61
C THR A 446 -19.58 34.91 -5.48
N GLN A 447 -20.08 36.14 -5.29
CA GLN A 447 -21.15 36.76 -6.08
C GLN A 447 -20.76 36.92 -7.55
N MET A 448 -19.52 37.33 -7.83
CA MET A 448 -18.98 37.47 -9.17
C MET A 448 -18.82 36.10 -9.84
N ASN A 449 -18.35 35.07 -9.12
CA ASN A 449 -18.32 33.71 -9.64
C ASN A 449 -19.73 33.15 -9.88
N THR A 450 -20.71 33.40 -9.00
CA THR A 450 -22.10 33.02 -9.27
C THR A 450 -22.67 33.79 -10.44
N GLN A 451 -22.46 35.10 -10.58
CA GLN A 451 -22.89 35.86 -11.76
C GLN A 451 -22.23 35.36 -13.07
N ILE A 452 -20.97 34.93 -13.01
CA ILE A 452 -20.28 34.29 -14.14
C ILE A 452 -20.85 32.89 -14.44
N GLN A 453 -21.26 32.12 -13.42
CA GLN A 453 -21.90 30.81 -13.63
C GLN A 453 -23.35 30.93 -14.08
N ASP A 454 -24.15 31.79 -13.47
CA ASP A 454 -25.53 32.11 -13.84
C ASP A 454 -25.56 32.72 -15.24
N GLY A 455 -24.63 33.62 -15.58
CA GLY A 455 -24.47 34.16 -16.93
C GLY A 455 -24.04 33.11 -17.95
N LYS A 456 -23.23 32.11 -17.57
CA LYS A 456 -22.92 30.94 -18.42
C LYS A 456 -24.12 30.01 -18.58
N VAL A 457 -24.91 29.81 -17.53
CA VAL A 457 -26.16 29.02 -17.58
C VAL A 457 -27.17 29.72 -18.47
N GLN A 458 -27.42 31.01 -18.29
CA GLN A 458 -28.29 31.82 -19.15
C GLN A 458 -27.80 31.86 -20.60
N HIS A 459 -26.50 31.96 -20.85
CA HIS A 459 -25.95 31.85 -22.21
C HIS A 459 -26.21 30.45 -22.80
N LEU A 460 -26.06 29.37 -22.02
CA LEU A 460 -26.34 28.01 -22.46
C LEU A 460 -27.85 27.80 -22.71
N GLU A 461 -28.70 28.33 -21.84
CA GLU A 461 -30.16 28.30 -21.96
C GLU A 461 -30.62 29.07 -23.20
N LEU A 462 -30.16 30.31 -23.42
CA LEU A 462 -30.43 31.09 -24.63
C LEU A 462 -29.85 30.44 -25.90
N THR A 463 -28.73 29.72 -25.80
CA THR A 463 -28.19 28.93 -26.93
C THR A 463 -29.11 27.74 -27.24
N ASN A 464 -29.54 27.01 -26.22
CA ASN A 464 -30.43 25.86 -26.36
C ASN A 464 -31.82 26.28 -26.86
N GLU A 465 -32.40 27.34 -26.30
CA GLU A 465 -33.64 27.99 -26.74
C GLU A 465 -33.48 28.47 -28.20
N GLY A 466 -32.38 29.15 -28.53
CA GLY A 466 -32.05 29.51 -29.91
C GLY A 466 -32.01 28.30 -30.86
N THR A 467 -31.46 27.15 -30.44
CA THR A 467 -31.49 25.92 -31.25
C THR A 467 -32.87 25.25 -31.30
N SER A 468 -33.69 25.38 -30.26
CA SER A 468 -35.08 24.88 -30.26
C SER A 468 -35.93 25.72 -31.21
N LEU A 469 -35.89 27.05 -31.07
CA LEU A 469 -36.54 28.00 -31.96
C LEU A 469 -36.05 27.84 -33.41
N GLN A 470 -34.75 27.58 -33.67
CA GLN A 470 -34.26 27.31 -35.02
C GLN A 470 -34.66 25.91 -35.56
N LYS A 471 -35.13 25.00 -34.70
CA LYS A 471 -35.70 23.71 -35.09
C LYS A 471 -37.20 23.83 -35.32
N GLU A 472 -37.91 24.52 -34.42
CA GLU A 472 -39.33 24.87 -34.51
C GLU A 472 -39.58 25.70 -35.78
N LEU A 473 -38.81 26.76 -36.05
CA LEU A 473 -38.88 27.51 -37.31
C LEU A 473 -38.67 26.63 -38.55
N LYS A 474 -37.88 25.54 -38.48
CA LYS A 474 -37.67 24.58 -39.60
C LYS A 474 -38.74 23.48 -39.66
N GLU A 475 -39.61 23.41 -38.67
CA GLU A 475 -40.80 22.55 -38.64
C GLU A 475 -42.01 23.40 -39.08
N ASP A 476 -42.11 24.66 -38.63
CA ASP A 476 -43.02 25.69 -39.13
C ASP A 476 -42.79 26.00 -40.62
N GLU A 477 -41.54 26.19 -41.09
CA GLU A 477 -41.22 26.37 -42.52
C GLU A 477 -41.70 25.17 -43.38
N LYS A 478 -41.70 23.96 -42.81
CA LYS A 478 -42.23 22.77 -43.48
C LYS A 478 -43.75 22.73 -43.44
N GLU A 479 -44.37 23.02 -42.29
CA GLU A 479 -45.82 23.08 -42.20
C GLU A 479 -46.39 24.20 -43.10
N ILE A 480 -45.71 25.35 -43.20
CA ILE A 480 -46.02 26.42 -44.15
C ILE A 480 -45.91 25.92 -45.60
N THR A 481 -44.81 25.25 -45.99
CA THR A 481 -44.66 24.76 -47.37
C THR A 481 -45.59 23.59 -47.71
N ASP A 482 -45.96 22.74 -46.75
CA ASP A 482 -47.00 21.72 -46.90
C ASP A 482 -48.41 22.36 -46.96
N LEU A 483 -48.67 23.41 -46.18
CA LEU A 483 -49.93 24.18 -46.24
C LEU A 483 -50.05 24.99 -47.53
N GLU A 484 -49.00 25.62 -48.03
CA GLU A 484 -48.96 26.23 -49.37
C GLU A 484 -49.15 25.16 -50.46
N GLY A 485 -48.49 24.02 -50.30
CA GLY A 485 -48.65 22.85 -51.16
C GLY A 485 -50.05 22.21 -51.10
N ASN A 486 -50.85 22.48 -50.06
CA ASN A 486 -52.24 22.02 -49.95
C ASN A 486 -53.24 23.13 -50.34
N LEU A 487 -52.89 24.40 -50.12
CA LEU A 487 -53.65 25.56 -50.57
C LEU A 487 -53.65 25.65 -52.10
N THR A 488 -52.51 25.41 -52.74
CA THR A 488 -52.39 25.32 -54.21
C THR A 488 -53.22 24.18 -54.77
N LYS A 489 -53.13 22.96 -54.21
CA LYS A 489 -54.01 21.83 -54.59
C LYS A 489 -55.49 22.16 -54.41
N ALA A 490 -55.87 22.76 -53.27
CA ALA A 490 -57.25 23.16 -53.01
C ALA A 490 -57.72 24.27 -53.98
N GLN A 491 -56.85 25.20 -54.36
CA GLN A 491 -57.11 26.24 -55.34
C GLN A 491 -57.27 25.66 -56.75
N ASP A 492 -56.46 24.68 -57.13
CA ASP A 492 -56.62 23.91 -58.37
C ASP A 492 -57.92 23.09 -58.36
N ASP A 493 -58.25 22.41 -57.26
CA ASP A 493 -59.51 21.67 -57.09
C ASP A 493 -60.74 22.61 -57.14
N TYR A 494 -60.66 23.79 -56.53
CA TYR A 494 -61.71 24.82 -56.63
C TYR A 494 -61.80 25.40 -58.05
N GLN A 495 -60.69 25.59 -58.77
CA GLN A 495 -60.70 26.04 -60.16
C GLN A 495 -61.31 24.96 -61.08
N ASN A 496 -60.90 23.70 -60.90
CA ASN A 496 -61.48 22.54 -61.60
C ASN A 496 -62.98 22.40 -61.31
N MET A 497 -63.40 22.58 -60.05
CA MET A 497 -64.81 22.59 -59.66
C MET A 497 -65.56 23.79 -60.27
N PHE A 498 -64.95 24.97 -60.29
CA PHE A 498 -65.53 26.18 -60.88
C PHE A 498 -65.74 26.03 -62.38
N ASP A 499 -64.74 25.57 -63.14
CA ASP A 499 -64.87 25.36 -64.58
C ASP A 499 -65.80 24.17 -64.90
N ALA A 500 -65.82 23.11 -64.08
CA ALA A 500 -66.80 22.03 -64.21
C ALA A 500 -68.24 22.49 -63.89
N MET A 501 -68.43 23.41 -62.95
CA MET A 501 -69.74 24.02 -62.67
C MET A 501 -70.14 25.01 -63.76
N LYS A 502 -69.21 25.82 -64.28
CA LYS A 502 -69.40 26.73 -65.42
C LYS A 502 -69.78 25.97 -66.69
N TYR A 503 -69.17 24.81 -66.94
CA TYR A 503 -69.57 23.89 -68.01
C TYR A 503 -70.98 23.32 -67.78
N LYS A 504 -71.34 22.95 -66.55
CA LYS A 504 -72.71 22.52 -66.21
C LYS A 504 -73.73 23.65 -66.36
N VAL A 505 -73.39 24.88 -65.98
CA VAL A 505 -74.25 26.06 -66.17
C VAL A 505 -74.48 26.32 -67.66
N ALA A 506 -73.42 26.40 -68.47
CA ALA A 506 -73.55 26.56 -69.92
C ALA A 506 -74.35 25.42 -70.58
N ARG A 507 -74.19 24.18 -70.09
CA ARG A 507 -75.01 23.03 -70.51
C ARG A 507 -76.48 23.18 -70.08
N TYR A 508 -76.77 23.62 -68.86
CA TYR A 508 -78.15 23.84 -68.40
C TYR A 508 -78.79 25.04 -69.10
N GLU A 509 -78.04 26.10 -69.41
CA GLU A 509 -78.51 27.21 -70.25
C GLU A 509 -78.88 26.71 -71.66
N GLN A 510 -78.10 25.80 -72.25
CA GLN A 510 -78.45 25.13 -73.50
C GLN A 510 -79.69 24.22 -73.34
N GLU A 511 -79.76 23.36 -72.33
CA GLU A 511 -80.91 22.48 -72.07
C GLU A 511 -82.20 23.28 -71.77
N ILE A 512 -82.09 24.45 -71.13
CA ILE A 512 -83.19 25.41 -70.95
C ILE A 512 -83.59 26.01 -72.30
N ALA A 513 -82.64 26.51 -73.11
CA ALA A 513 -82.94 27.05 -74.44
C ALA A 513 -83.47 26.00 -75.44
N GLU A 514 -83.27 24.71 -75.18
CA GLU A 514 -83.91 23.60 -75.89
C GLU A 514 -85.30 23.29 -75.31
N MET A 515 -85.47 23.30 -73.99
CA MET A 515 -86.79 23.15 -73.34
C MET A 515 -87.74 24.32 -73.62
N GLU A 516 -87.27 25.56 -73.74
CA GLU A 516 -88.12 26.71 -74.08
C GLU A 516 -88.70 26.59 -75.50
N ARG A 517 -87.90 26.09 -76.46
CA ARG A 517 -88.40 25.69 -77.79
C ARG A 517 -89.42 24.56 -77.68
N ALA A 518 -89.11 23.51 -76.93
CA ALA A 518 -90.04 22.40 -76.71
C ALA A 518 -91.33 22.80 -75.96
N ILE A 519 -91.31 23.88 -75.16
CA ILE A 519 -92.50 24.47 -74.52
C ILE A 519 -93.36 25.23 -75.55
N ILE A 520 -92.74 25.97 -76.48
CA ILE A 520 -93.46 26.61 -77.59
C ILE A 520 -94.14 25.55 -78.46
N ASP A 521 -93.41 24.50 -78.85
CA ASP A 521 -93.96 23.40 -79.65
C ASP A 521 -95.09 22.67 -78.92
N ARG A 522 -94.89 22.32 -77.64
CA ARG A 522 -95.93 21.68 -76.81
C ARG A 522 -97.15 22.55 -76.55
N LYS A 523 -97.01 23.87 -76.55
CA LYS A 523 -98.16 24.77 -76.33
C LYS A 523 -99.15 24.72 -77.50
N ASN A 524 -98.64 24.59 -78.73
CA ASN A 524 -99.45 24.35 -79.92
C ASN A 524 -100.06 22.93 -79.89
N ASP A 525 -99.26 21.94 -79.48
CA ASP A 525 -99.66 20.52 -79.36
C ASP A 525 -100.74 20.25 -78.28
N ILE A 526 -100.93 21.19 -77.34
CA ILE A 526 -101.93 21.11 -76.25
C ILE A 526 -103.30 21.62 -76.67
N GLU A 527 -103.41 22.64 -77.54
CA GLU A 527 -104.71 23.09 -78.05
C GLU A 527 -105.42 22.00 -78.88
N GLU A 528 -104.66 21.07 -79.47
CA GLU A 528 -105.17 19.97 -80.30
C GLU A 528 -105.62 18.72 -79.49
N LYS A 529 -105.27 18.59 -78.20
CA LYS A 529 -105.37 17.31 -77.45
C LYS A 529 -106.32 17.30 -76.24
N THR A 530 -107.25 18.24 -76.21
CA THR A 530 -108.30 18.39 -75.16
C THR A 530 -109.14 17.12 -74.82
N PRO A 531 -109.36 16.12 -75.71
CA PRO A 531 -110.16 14.92 -75.36
C PRO A 531 -109.54 13.94 -74.35
N ALA A 532 -108.26 14.06 -74.00
CA ALA A 532 -107.46 12.98 -73.37
C ALA A 532 -107.74 12.65 -71.88
N TYR A 533 -108.95 12.89 -71.36
CA TYR A 533 -109.28 12.62 -69.94
C TYR A 533 -109.62 11.14 -69.64
N GLU A 534 -109.91 10.31 -70.64
CA GLU A 534 -110.15 8.86 -70.46
C GLU A 534 -108.88 8.06 -70.13
N ASP A 535 -107.68 8.55 -70.51
CA ASP A 535 -106.41 7.87 -70.23
C ASP A 535 -105.96 7.95 -68.77
N LEU A 536 -106.59 8.80 -67.94
CA LEU A 536 -106.27 8.92 -66.52
C LEU A 536 -106.61 7.65 -65.73
N GLU A 537 -107.58 6.86 -66.20
CA GLU A 537 -108.03 5.62 -65.56
C GLU A 537 -106.95 4.51 -65.65
N LYS A 538 -106.20 4.48 -66.77
CA LYS A 538 -105.06 3.56 -67.00
C LYS A 538 -103.85 3.85 -66.09
N PHE A 539 -103.81 5.02 -65.46
CA PHE A 539 -102.71 5.40 -64.56
C PHE A 539 -102.74 4.62 -63.23
N PHE A 540 -103.93 4.22 -62.77
CA PHE A 540 -104.09 3.50 -61.49
C PHE A 540 -103.62 2.04 -61.54
N GLU A 541 -103.78 1.34 -62.66
CA GLU A 541 -103.26 -0.04 -62.80
C GLU A 541 -101.73 -0.08 -62.71
N ASN A 542 -101.04 0.82 -63.41
CA ASN A 542 -99.57 0.88 -63.39
C ASN A 542 -99.01 1.17 -61.99
N ARG A 543 -99.68 2.03 -61.21
CA ARG A 543 -99.30 2.34 -59.82
C ARG A 543 -99.33 1.11 -58.90
N THR A 544 -100.15 0.12 -59.22
CA THR A 544 -100.26 -1.14 -58.46
C THR A 544 -99.05 -2.06 -58.73
N ASN A 545 -98.55 -2.09 -59.98
CA ASN A 545 -97.40 -2.90 -60.37
C ASN A 545 -96.08 -2.46 -59.70
N GLU A 546 -95.90 -1.16 -59.43
CA GLU A 546 -94.71 -0.63 -58.72
C GLU A 546 -94.58 -1.23 -57.31
N TYR A 547 -95.71 -1.43 -56.62
CA TYR A 547 -95.74 -1.87 -55.22
C TYR A 547 -95.23 -3.31 -55.04
N ASP A 548 -95.58 -4.22 -55.97
CA ASP A 548 -95.10 -5.61 -55.95
C ASP A 548 -93.65 -5.76 -56.42
N VAL A 549 -93.03 -4.74 -57.01
CA VAL A 549 -91.56 -4.69 -57.21
C VAL A 549 -90.86 -4.34 -55.90
N LEU A 550 -91.35 -3.33 -55.17
CA LEU A 550 -90.79 -2.92 -53.87
C LEU A 550 -90.85 -4.06 -52.84
N LYS A 551 -91.97 -4.78 -52.79
CA LYS A 551 -92.18 -5.97 -51.95
C LYS A 551 -91.15 -7.08 -52.21
N ARG A 552 -90.76 -7.30 -53.47
CA ARG A 552 -89.70 -8.25 -53.87
C ARG A 552 -88.30 -7.77 -53.48
N SER A 553 -88.06 -6.46 -53.40
CA SER A 553 -86.81 -5.90 -52.86
C SER A 553 -86.66 -6.15 -51.35
N ILE A 554 -87.73 -5.91 -50.59
CA ILE A 554 -87.76 -6.13 -49.12
C ILE A 554 -87.49 -7.60 -48.77
N ALA A 555 -87.99 -8.55 -49.57
CA ALA A 555 -87.70 -9.98 -49.40
C ALA A 555 -86.19 -10.30 -49.52
N LYS A 556 -85.49 -9.73 -50.51
CA LYS A 556 -84.03 -9.89 -50.67
C LYS A 556 -83.25 -9.28 -49.50
N MET A 557 -83.70 -8.14 -48.97
CA MET A 557 -83.07 -7.52 -47.80
C MET A 557 -83.25 -8.37 -46.53
N ARG A 558 -84.42 -9.00 -46.32
CA ARG A 558 -84.63 -9.98 -45.23
C ARG A 558 -83.70 -11.19 -45.37
N GLN A 559 -83.54 -11.74 -46.58
CA GLN A 559 -82.62 -12.86 -46.83
C GLN A 559 -81.16 -12.49 -46.50
N LYS A 560 -80.71 -11.30 -46.93
CA LYS A 560 -79.35 -10.81 -46.63
C LYS A 560 -79.13 -10.53 -45.15
N LYS A 561 -80.16 -10.08 -44.42
CA LYS A 561 -80.12 -9.96 -42.95
C LYS A 561 -79.89 -11.32 -42.28
N SER A 562 -80.68 -12.35 -42.64
CA SER A 562 -80.55 -13.70 -42.08
C SER A 562 -79.14 -14.27 -42.25
N GLN A 563 -78.52 -14.08 -43.42
CA GLN A 563 -77.16 -14.55 -43.72
C GLN A 563 -76.09 -13.85 -42.85
N LEU A 564 -76.31 -12.59 -42.46
CA LEU A 564 -75.42 -11.87 -41.55
C LEU A 564 -75.61 -12.34 -40.10
N GLU A 565 -76.85 -12.60 -39.68
CA GLU A 565 -77.16 -13.16 -38.35
C GLU A 565 -76.53 -14.56 -38.18
N ASP A 566 -76.59 -15.42 -39.21
CA ASP A 566 -75.89 -16.72 -39.24
C ASP A 566 -74.36 -16.59 -39.12
N SER A 567 -73.76 -15.55 -39.74
CA SER A 567 -72.32 -15.31 -39.64
C SER A 567 -71.93 -14.84 -38.25
N ILE A 568 -72.67 -13.89 -37.68
CA ILE A 568 -72.48 -13.39 -36.31
C ILE A 568 -72.60 -14.53 -35.30
N HIS A 569 -73.55 -15.46 -35.50
CA HIS A 569 -73.70 -16.62 -34.63
C HIS A 569 -72.49 -17.57 -34.71
N LYS A 570 -71.98 -17.86 -35.92
CA LYS A 570 -70.77 -18.68 -36.13
C LYS A 570 -69.53 -18.06 -35.49
N ASP A 571 -69.33 -16.76 -35.61
CA ASP A 571 -68.18 -16.08 -35.01
C ASP A 571 -68.33 -15.92 -33.48
N THR A 572 -69.57 -15.84 -32.97
CA THR A 572 -69.85 -15.94 -31.53
C THR A 572 -69.51 -17.32 -30.98
N MET A 573 -69.82 -18.40 -31.71
CA MET A 573 -69.42 -19.77 -31.35
C MET A 573 -67.89 -19.94 -31.33
N LYS A 574 -67.16 -19.44 -32.35
CA LYS A 574 -65.69 -19.44 -32.34
C LYS A 574 -65.13 -18.66 -31.14
N LYS A 575 -65.71 -17.50 -30.82
CA LYS A 575 -65.32 -16.66 -29.67
C LYS A 575 -65.53 -17.39 -28.34
N GLN A 576 -66.57 -18.21 -28.21
CA GLN A 576 -66.77 -19.08 -27.05
C GLN A 576 -65.75 -20.23 -27.00
N GLN A 577 -65.46 -20.89 -28.12
CA GLN A 577 -64.44 -21.95 -28.20
C GLN A 577 -63.04 -21.44 -27.78
N MET A 578 -62.71 -20.18 -28.06
CA MET A 578 -61.45 -19.54 -27.63
C MET A 578 -61.38 -19.20 -26.12
N THR A 579 -62.44 -19.41 -25.33
CA THR A 579 -62.40 -19.18 -23.87
C THR A 579 -61.69 -20.29 -23.10
N GLU A 580 -61.87 -21.54 -23.50
CA GLU A 580 -61.28 -22.70 -22.78
C GLU A 580 -59.74 -22.77 -22.90
N PRO A 581 -59.12 -22.54 -24.08
CA PRO A 581 -57.66 -22.41 -24.19
C PRO A 581 -57.11 -21.24 -23.36
N ARG A 582 -57.86 -20.12 -23.28
CA ARG A 582 -57.46 -18.94 -22.48
C ARG A 582 -57.49 -19.23 -20.98
N GLU A 583 -58.46 -20.01 -20.50
CA GLU A 583 -58.51 -20.49 -19.11
C GLU A 583 -57.40 -21.50 -18.79
N LYS A 584 -57.07 -22.41 -19.71
CA LYS A 584 -55.92 -23.32 -19.57
C LYS A 584 -54.61 -22.52 -19.47
N LEU A 585 -54.36 -21.61 -20.42
CA LEU A 585 -53.15 -20.78 -20.43
C LEU A 585 -53.00 -19.90 -19.18
N LYS A 586 -54.10 -19.38 -18.60
CA LYS A 586 -54.08 -18.70 -17.29
C LYS A 586 -53.63 -19.63 -16.16
N LYS A 587 -54.14 -20.87 -16.12
CA LYS A 587 -53.81 -21.86 -15.08
C LYS A 587 -52.35 -22.30 -15.19
N ASP A 588 -51.84 -22.49 -16.41
CA ASP A 588 -50.43 -22.80 -16.66
C ASP A 588 -49.52 -21.62 -16.30
N LEU A 589 -49.90 -20.38 -16.64
CA LEU A 589 -49.18 -19.17 -16.24
C LEU A 589 -49.13 -19.03 -14.72
N LYS A 590 -50.24 -19.32 -14.02
CA LYS A 590 -50.28 -19.33 -12.55
C LYS A 590 -49.34 -20.41 -11.99
N LYS A 591 -49.45 -21.65 -12.48
CA LYS A 591 -48.59 -22.76 -12.05
C LYS A 591 -47.11 -22.44 -12.25
N LYS A 592 -46.73 -21.82 -13.39
CA LYS A 592 -45.35 -21.39 -13.65
C LYS A 592 -44.87 -20.26 -12.74
N ARG A 593 -45.76 -19.34 -12.33
CA ARG A 593 -45.44 -18.33 -11.30
C ARG A 593 -45.26 -18.98 -9.92
N ASP A 594 -46.13 -19.91 -9.55
CA ASP A 594 -46.06 -20.62 -8.27
C ASP A 594 -44.77 -21.48 -8.19
N GLU A 595 -44.40 -22.17 -9.29
CA GLU A 595 -43.11 -22.88 -9.46
C GLU A 595 -41.90 -21.94 -9.34
N ALA A 596 -41.92 -20.77 -10.01
CA ALA A 596 -40.83 -19.79 -9.95
C ALA A 596 -40.69 -19.14 -8.55
N ILE A 597 -41.80 -18.87 -7.86
CA ILE A 597 -41.80 -18.35 -6.48
C ILE A 597 -41.25 -19.41 -5.51
N PHE A 598 -41.57 -20.69 -5.72
CA PHE A 598 -41.00 -21.79 -4.94
C PHE A 598 -39.48 -21.92 -5.16
N GLN A 599 -39.01 -21.83 -6.41
CA GLN A 599 -37.57 -21.80 -6.72
C GLN A 599 -36.86 -20.59 -6.08
N LEU A 600 -37.44 -19.39 -6.17
CA LEU A 600 -36.91 -18.18 -5.51
C LEU A 600 -36.82 -18.33 -3.98
N LYS A 601 -37.83 -18.91 -3.33
CA LYS A 601 -37.77 -19.20 -1.89
C LYS A 601 -36.66 -20.18 -1.55
N ARG A 602 -36.57 -21.30 -2.27
CA ARG A 602 -35.52 -22.30 -2.09
C ARG A 602 -34.12 -21.70 -2.28
N HIS A 603 -33.92 -20.90 -3.34
CA HIS A 603 -32.65 -20.20 -3.55
C HIS A 603 -32.36 -19.18 -2.45
N GLY A 604 -33.37 -18.53 -1.87
CA GLY A 604 -33.22 -17.68 -0.68
C GLY A 604 -32.78 -18.46 0.57
N GLU A 605 -33.36 -19.64 0.81
CA GLU A 605 -32.98 -20.54 1.90
C GLU A 605 -31.57 -21.11 1.72
N ASP A 606 -31.23 -21.54 0.50
CA ASP A 606 -29.90 -22.06 0.16
C ASP A 606 -28.84 -20.93 0.21
N ARG A 607 -29.19 -19.69 -0.14
CA ARG A 607 -28.33 -18.50 0.06
C ARG A 607 -28.12 -18.20 1.54
N GLN A 608 -29.15 -18.31 2.39
CA GLN A 608 -29.01 -18.15 3.85
C GLN A 608 -28.17 -19.25 4.51
N LYS A 609 -28.19 -20.49 3.98
CA LYS A 609 -27.25 -21.55 4.42
C LYS A 609 -25.83 -21.15 4.05
N LEU A 610 -25.60 -20.79 2.78
CA LEU A 610 -24.28 -20.39 2.29
C LEU A 610 -23.71 -19.18 3.06
N GLU A 611 -24.52 -18.17 3.40
CA GLU A 611 -24.11 -17.04 4.25
C GLU A 611 -23.69 -17.47 5.66
N LYS A 612 -24.39 -18.45 6.26
CA LYS A 612 -24.02 -19.03 7.56
C LYS A 612 -22.75 -19.88 7.46
N ASP A 613 -22.60 -20.67 6.40
CA ASP A 613 -21.44 -21.53 6.17
C ASP A 613 -20.18 -20.68 5.91
N ILE A 614 -20.30 -19.60 5.14
CA ILE A 614 -19.24 -18.58 4.95
C ILE A 614 -18.89 -17.91 6.29
N TYR A 615 -19.87 -17.54 7.10
CA TYR A 615 -19.62 -16.95 8.43
C TYR A 615 -18.89 -17.93 9.37
N ILE A 616 -19.34 -19.19 9.44
CA ILE A 616 -18.71 -20.24 10.24
C ILE A 616 -17.29 -20.55 9.73
N ALA A 617 -17.08 -20.58 8.41
CA ALA A 617 -15.76 -20.72 7.81
C ALA A 617 -14.85 -19.54 8.14
N GLY A 618 -15.37 -18.31 8.12
CA GLY A 618 -14.64 -17.09 8.51
C GLY A 618 -14.25 -17.08 10.00
N CYS A 619 -15.12 -17.56 10.88
CA CYS A 619 -14.79 -17.77 12.30
C CYS A 619 -13.69 -18.82 12.48
N LYS A 620 -13.80 -19.98 11.81
CA LYS A 620 -12.77 -21.03 11.86
C LYS A 620 -11.43 -20.55 11.30
N LEU A 621 -11.44 -19.83 10.17
CA LEU A 621 -10.25 -19.24 9.58
C LEU A 621 -9.59 -18.24 10.53
N ARG A 622 -10.36 -17.43 11.26
CA ARG A 622 -9.81 -16.54 12.28
C ARG A 622 -9.13 -17.32 13.40
N SER A 623 -9.75 -18.36 13.95
CA SER A 623 -9.11 -19.20 14.97
C SER A 623 -7.82 -19.85 14.47
N VAL A 624 -7.79 -20.34 13.22
CA VAL A 624 -6.58 -20.88 12.59
C VAL A 624 -5.51 -19.81 12.39
N LEU A 625 -5.87 -18.57 12.05
CA LEU A 625 -4.90 -17.46 11.95
C LEU A 625 -4.36 -17.05 13.34
N GLU A 626 -5.22 -16.99 14.36
CA GLU A 626 -4.83 -16.74 15.75
C GLU A 626 -3.95 -17.86 16.35
N GLU A 627 -4.11 -19.10 15.88
CA GLU A 627 -3.32 -20.26 16.30
C GLU A 627 -2.00 -20.35 15.51
N ASN A 628 -2.02 -20.09 14.20
CA ASN A 628 -0.81 -19.94 13.38
C ASN A 628 0.10 -18.81 13.89
N HIS A 629 -0.46 -17.65 14.26
CA HIS A 629 0.32 -16.54 14.83
C HIS A 629 1.01 -16.95 16.14
N LYS A 630 0.36 -17.76 16.98
CA LYS A 630 0.98 -18.33 18.21
C LYS A 630 2.07 -19.35 17.88
N PHE A 631 1.89 -20.15 16.81
CA PHE A 631 2.95 -21.04 16.33
C PHE A 631 4.15 -20.27 15.75
N GLU A 632 3.92 -19.15 15.06
CA GLU A 632 4.99 -18.26 14.57
C GLU A 632 5.74 -17.59 15.73
N GLU A 633 5.03 -17.04 16.72
CA GLU A 633 5.62 -16.51 17.96
C GLU A 633 6.42 -17.58 18.73
N GLY A 634 5.87 -18.79 18.84
CA GLY A 634 6.54 -19.94 19.46
C GLY A 634 7.78 -20.40 18.68
N CYS A 635 7.73 -20.39 17.35
CA CYS A 635 8.89 -20.69 16.50
C CYS A 635 9.98 -19.64 16.64
N ASP A 636 9.63 -18.35 16.69
CA ASP A 636 10.61 -17.27 16.87
C ASP A 636 11.15 -17.18 18.30
N TYR A 637 10.39 -17.63 19.30
CA TYR A 637 10.90 -17.86 20.65
C TYR A 637 11.92 -19.00 20.68
N LEU A 638 11.57 -20.18 20.12
CA LEU A 638 12.48 -21.33 20.06
C LEU A 638 13.73 -21.03 19.21
N ARG A 639 13.63 -20.22 18.15
CA ARG A 639 14.79 -19.74 17.39
C ARG A 639 15.74 -18.90 18.24
N LYS A 640 15.20 -18.03 19.11
CA LYS A 640 16.01 -17.23 20.05
C LYS A 640 16.68 -18.11 21.10
N GLU A 641 15.95 -19.06 21.69
CA GLU A 641 16.56 -20.04 22.60
C GLU A 641 17.66 -20.85 21.91
N ILE A 642 17.47 -21.26 20.66
CA ILE A 642 18.50 -21.97 19.87
C ILE A 642 19.73 -21.07 19.63
N THR A 643 19.56 -19.79 19.31
CA THR A 643 20.71 -18.87 19.17
C THR A 643 21.41 -18.60 20.49
N ASP A 644 20.66 -18.47 21.59
CA ASP A 644 21.22 -18.23 22.92
C ASP A 644 21.98 -19.46 23.44
N ILE A 645 21.45 -20.67 23.23
CA ILE A 645 22.12 -21.95 23.51
C ILE A 645 23.37 -22.11 22.63
N HIS A 646 23.31 -21.72 21.36
CA HIS A 646 24.48 -21.79 20.47
C HIS A 646 25.57 -20.79 20.88
N GLN A 647 25.19 -19.58 21.32
CA GLN A 647 26.11 -18.60 21.89
C GLN A 647 26.73 -19.11 23.20
N GLN A 648 25.94 -19.68 24.11
CA GLN A 648 26.45 -20.34 25.32
C GLN A 648 27.39 -21.51 24.98
N MET A 649 27.12 -22.29 23.94
CA MET A 649 28.01 -23.36 23.48
C MET A 649 29.36 -22.81 23.01
N ILE A 650 29.35 -21.74 22.20
CA ILE A 650 30.55 -21.02 21.75
C ILE A 650 31.36 -20.47 22.93
N ASP A 651 30.69 -19.87 23.92
CA ASP A 651 31.38 -19.29 25.08
C ASP A 651 31.89 -20.36 26.05
N ASN A 652 31.18 -21.48 26.21
CA ASN A 652 31.69 -22.66 26.90
C ASN A 652 32.90 -23.29 26.19
N GLU A 653 32.95 -23.30 24.85
CA GLU A 653 34.11 -23.75 24.07
C GLU A 653 35.32 -22.82 24.30
N LYS A 654 35.12 -21.49 24.36
CA LYS A 654 36.17 -20.53 24.73
C LYS A 654 36.70 -20.77 26.14
N ILE A 655 35.81 -21.00 27.12
CA ILE A 655 36.20 -21.29 28.51
C ILE A 655 36.96 -22.63 28.60
N LYS A 656 36.48 -23.67 27.92
CA LYS A 656 37.15 -24.97 27.79
C LYS A 656 38.56 -24.83 27.20
N ASN A 657 38.74 -24.01 26.17
CA ASN A 657 40.05 -23.76 25.56
C ASN A 657 40.98 -22.95 26.48
N MET A 658 40.46 -21.94 27.19
CA MET A 658 41.20 -21.20 28.23
C MET A 658 41.68 -22.13 29.36
N LEU A 659 40.79 -22.98 29.89
CA LEU A 659 41.12 -23.97 30.91
C LEU A 659 42.10 -25.03 30.38
N GLY A 660 42.04 -25.38 29.09
CA GLY A 660 43.01 -26.24 28.42
C GLY A 660 44.42 -25.65 28.40
N LEU A 661 44.54 -24.35 28.07
CA LEU A 661 45.81 -23.61 28.12
C LEU A 661 46.35 -23.51 29.56
N GLN A 662 45.51 -23.11 30.52
CA GLN A 662 45.90 -23.05 31.94
C GLN A 662 46.31 -24.41 32.51
N LEU A 663 45.66 -25.51 32.07
CA LEU A 663 46.06 -26.87 32.43
C LEU A 663 47.38 -27.28 31.78
N GLN A 664 47.69 -26.80 30.57
CA GLN A 664 48.97 -27.05 29.91
C GLN A 664 50.11 -26.25 30.56
N GLU A 665 49.88 -24.99 30.91
CA GLU A 665 50.79 -24.13 31.70
C GLU A 665 51.05 -24.75 33.08
N SER A 666 50.00 -25.15 33.80
CA SER A 666 50.11 -25.84 35.10
C SER A 666 50.85 -27.18 35.01
N LYS A 667 50.71 -27.90 33.89
CA LYS A 667 51.50 -29.12 33.63
C LYS A 667 52.96 -28.80 33.33
N GLY A 668 53.25 -27.71 32.62
CA GLY A 668 54.61 -27.21 32.43
C GLY A 668 55.30 -26.97 33.76
N HIS A 669 54.70 -26.13 34.62
CA HIS A 669 55.22 -25.87 35.97
C HIS A 669 55.33 -27.11 36.85
N LEU A 670 54.42 -28.08 36.71
CA LEU A 670 54.53 -29.35 37.43
C LEU A 670 55.71 -30.21 36.93
N VAL A 671 55.98 -30.22 35.62
CA VAL A 671 57.16 -30.92 35.06
C VAL A 671 58.45 -30.21 35.45
N GLU A 672 58.50 -28.87 35.35
CA GLU A 672 59.63 -28.06 35.83
C GLU A 672 59.92 -28.31 37.32
N SER A 673 58.88 -28.36 38.16
CA SER A 673 59.01 -28.68 39.59
C SER A 673 59.46 -30.12 39.81
N TRP A 674 58.92 -31.08 39.03
CA TRP A 674 59.29 -32.48 39.11
C TRP A 674 60.75 -32.72 38.70
N ASP A 675 61.25 -32.01 37.69
CA ASP A 675 62.65 -32.10 37.28
C ASP A 675 63.60 -31.46 38.31
N VAL A 676 63.16 -30.43 39.03
CA VAL A 676 63.88 -29.91 40.21
C VAL A 676 63.87 -30.92 41.36
N ASP A 677 62.73 -31.56 41.66
CA ASP A 677 62.64 -32.59 42.69
C ASP A 677 63.46 -33.85 42.32
N ASN A 678 63.48 -34.27 41.04
CA ASN A 678 64.36 -35.30 40.51
C ASN A 678 65.84 -34.94 40.74
N GLN A 679 66.26 -33.73 40.37
CA GLN A 679 67.64 -33.26 40.58
C GLN A 679 68.00 -33.23 42.07
N ILE A 680 67.08 -32.81 42.94
CA ILE A 680 67.26 -32.84 44.40
C ILE A 680 67.40 -34.29 44.88
N GLN A 681 66.59 -35.23 44.38
CA GLN A 681 66.67 -36.64 44.72
C GLN A 681 67.99 -37.29 44.22
N GLU A 682 68.48 -36.93 43.04
CA GLU A 682 69.79 -37.35 42.52
C GLU A 682 70.93 -36.79 43.39
N ASN A 683 70.88 -35.50 43.74
CA ASN A 683 71.80 -34.84 44.68
C ASN A 683 71.77 -35.42 46.10
N PHE A 684 70.69 -36.11 46.50
CA PHE A 684 70.62 -36.87 47.75
C PHE A 684 71.14 -38.29 47.57
N ALA A 685 70.83 -38.95 46.44
CA ALA A 685 71.35 -40.28 46.11
C ALA A 685 72.89 -40.28 46.00
N GLU A 686 73.51 -39.25 45.42
CA GLU A 686 74.97 -39.10 45.40
C GLU A 686 75.56 -38.96 46.81
N LYS A 687 74.90 -38.21 47.70
CA LYS A 687 75.35 -38.03 49.09
C LYS A 687 75.15 -39.29 49.93
N ASP A 688 74.05 -40.02 49.71
CA ASP A 688 73.83 -41.32 50.33
C ASP A 688 74.84 -42.35 49.81
N GLN A 689 75.22 -42.29 48.53
CA GLN A 689 76.31 -43.10 47.94
C GLN A 689 77.68 -42.76 48.59
N GLU A 690 77.99 -41.48 48.81
CA GLU A 690 79.19 -41.03 49.54
C GLU A 690 79.18 -41.50 51.00
N VAL A 691 78.05 -41.36 51.70
CA VAL A 691 77.85 -41.83 53.08
C VAL A 691 77.95 -43.36 53.17
N LEU A 692 77.43 -44.09 52.19
CA LEU A 692 77.58 -45.55 52.09
C LEU A 692 79.03 -45.96 51.81
N ALA A 693 79.78 -45.20 51.01
CA ALA A 693 81.21 -45.41 50.81
C ALA A 693 82.01 -45.16 52.11
N LEU A 694 81.69 -44.11 52.86
CA LEU A 694 82.27 -43.83 54.19
C LEU A 694 81.91 -44.91 55.20
N PHE A 695 80.67 -45.42 55.22
CA PHE A 695 80.30 -46.58 56.03
C PHE A 695 81.04 -47.84 55.59
N GLY A 696 81.26 -48.05 54.29
CA GLY A 696 82.09 -49.12 53.75
C GLY A 696 83.54 -49.04 54.24
N GLU A 697 84.13 -47.85 54.27
CA GLU A 697 85.48 -47.64 54.81
C GLU A 697 85.53 -47.87 56.33
N ILE A 698 84.52 -47.40 57.07
CA ILE A 698 84.40 -47.64 58.52
C ILE A 698 84.21 -49.14 58.81
N LEU A 699 83.43 -49.85 58.00
CA LEU A 699 83.26 -51.31 58.10
C LEU A 699 84.58 -52.01 57.79
N GLY A 700 85.28 -51.67 56.70
CA GLY A 700 86.60 -52.22 56.38
C GLY A 700 87.62 -52.00 57.51
N ARG A 701 87.71 -50.78 58.06
CA ARG A 701 88.53 -50.47 59.25
C ARG A 701 88.08 -51.22 60.51
N THR A 702 86.80 -51.58 60.61
CA THR A 702 86.24 -52.35 61.73
C THR A 702 86.50 -53.85 61.57
N ASP A 703 86.48 -54.38 60.35
CA ASP A 703 86.86 -55.74 60.04
C ASP A 703 88.37 -55.95 60.12
N GLU A 704 89.20 -54.99 59.67
CA GLU A 704 90.64 -54.97 59.99
C GLU A 704 90.90 -55.01 61.51
N ARG A 705 90.08 -54.30 62.31
CA ARG A 705 90.17 -54.32 63.77
C ARG A 705 89.66 -55.64 64.36
N ARG A 706 88.62 -56.24 63.77
CA ARG A 706 88.14 -57.59 64.11
C ARG A 706 89.25 -58.59 63.84
N ASP A 707 89.87 -58.59 62.67
CA ASP A 707 90.95 -59.51 62.31
C ASP A 707 92.16 -59.37 63.24
N LYS A 708 92.57 -58.13 63.56
CA LYS A 708 93.63 -57.87 64.57
C LYS A 708 93.22 -58.33 65.97
N ILE A 709 91.94 -58.21 66.34
CA ILE A 709 91.41 -58.77 67.60
C ILE A 709 91.37 -60.30 67.55
N THR A 710 91.01 -60.91 66.42
CA THR A 710 90.99 -62.37 66.23
C THR A 710 92.40 -62.94 66.23
N GLU A 711 93.39 -62.23 65.70
CA GLU A 711 94.82 -62.57 65.82
C GLU A 711 95.29 -62.50 67.27
N ILE A 712 94.94 -61.43 68.01
CA ILE A 712 95.22 -61.30 69.44
C ILE A 712 94.52 -62.40 70.25
N SER A 713 93.27 -62.73 69.93
CA SER A 713 92.50 -63.82 70.54
C SER A 713 93.12 -65.18 70.24
N SER A 714 93.56 -65.45 69.01
CA SER A 714 94.27 -66.69 68.65
C SER A 714 95.57 -66.82 69.45
N ARG A 715 96.37 -65.75 69.55
CA ARG A 715 97.59 -65.73 70.37
C ARG A 715 97.28 -65.95 71.87
N LEU A 716 96.19 -65.38 72.37
CA LEU A 716 95.69 -65.63 73.73
C LEU A 716 95.21 -67.07 73.92
N GLU A 717 94.60 -67.68 72.90
CA GLU A 717 94.13 -69.06 72.92
C GLU A 717 95.32 -70.04 72.84
N ASP A 718 96.37 -69.71 72.08
CA ASP A 718 97.66 -70.41 72.09
C ASP A 718 98.37 -70.31 73.46
N GLU A 719 98.40 -69.11 74.08
CA GLU A 719 98.95 -68.92 75.44
C GLU A 719 98.11 -69.65 76.51
N LEU A 720 96.79 -69.71 76.35
CA LEU A 720 95.89 -70.48 77.22
C LEU A 720 95.99 -71.99 76.98
N LEU A 721 96.30 -72.45 75.76
CA LEU A 721 96.64 -73.85 75.45
C LEU A 721 97.98 -74.25 76.08
N MET A 722 98.99 -73.38 76.02
CA MET A 722 100.26 -73.55 76.74
C MET A 722 100.04 -73.61 78.26
N LEU A 723 99.17 -72.76 78.81
CA LEU A 723 98.79 -72.78 80.22
C LEU A 723 97.96 -74.03 80.59
N GLY A 724 97.10 -74.51 79.67
CA GLY A 724 96.36 -75.77 79.80
C GLY A 724 97.29 -76.98 79.88
N GLY A 725 98.27 -77.07 78.98
CA GLY A 725 99.32 -78.10 79.02
C GLY A 725 100.19 -78.04 80.29
N PHE A 726 100.34 -76.86 80.90
CA PHE A 726 100.99 -76.71 82.21
C PHE A 726 100.09 -77.19 83.37
N LEU A 727 98.78 -76.93 83.31
CA LEU A 727 97.81 -77.31 84.32
C LEU A 727 97.47 -78.82 84.30
N ASP A 728 97.43 -79.46 83.13
CA ASP A 728 97.19 -80.92 83.03
C ASP A 728 98.35 -81.74 83.61
N ASN A 729 99.58 -81.21 83.62
CA ASN A 729 100.70 -81.82 84.32
C ASN A 729 100.60 -81.74 85.87
N LEU A 730 99.65 -80.96 86.40
CA LEU A 730 99.41 -80.79 87.84
C LEU A 730 98.11 -81.45 88.34
N SER A 731 97.24 -81.97 87.45
CA SER A 731 95.90 -82.46 87.80
C SER A 731 95.87 -83.87 88.44
N THR A 732 96.99 -84.60 88.47
CA THR A 732 97.04 -86.04 88.81
C THR A 732 97.18 -86.36 90.31
N ARG A 733 96.44 -85.67 91.22
CA ARG A 733 96.19 -86.17 92.60
C ARG A 733 94.99 -85.54 93.34
N ARG A 734 94.01 -86.41 93.65
CA ARG A 734 92.92 -86.30 94.67
C ARG A 734 91.70 -85.40 94.34
N PRO A 735 90.52 -85.64 94.98
CA PRO A 735 89.25 -85.64 94.24
C PRO A 735 88.08 -84.84 94.86
N LYS A 736 86.96 -84.86 94.13
CA LYS A 736 85.56 -84.47 94.44
C LYS A 736 85.21 -84.28 95.94
N ASP A 737 84.52 -83.17 96.26
CA ASP A 737 83.04 -83.16 96.34
C ASP A 737 82.41 -81.77 96.60
N THR A 738 81.06 -81.72 96.49
CA THR A 738 80.06 -80.68 96.91
C THR A 738 79.78 -79.41 96.06
N PRO A 739 78.51 -78.90 96.00
CA PRO A 739 78.09 -77.82 95.08
C PRO A 739 77.26 -76.63 95.66
N VAL A 740 77.35 -75.44 95.03
CA VAL A 740 76.47 -74.25 95.19
C VAL A 740 76.53 -73.44 93.88
N GLY A 741 75.55 -72.70 93.34
CA GLY A 741 74.11 -72.45 93.60
C GLY A 741 73.58 -71.51 92.49
N SER A 742 72.35 -71.67 91.96
CA SER A 742 71.08 -71.06 92.41
C SER A 742 70.84 -69.58 92.00
N ARG A 743 69.58 -69.24 91.64
CA ARG A 743 69.02 -67.94 91.16
C ARG A 743 69.23 -67.64 89.64
N HIS A 744 68.24 -67.43 88.75
CA HIS A 744 66.77 -67.13 88.80
C HIS A 744 66.43 -65.66 89.16
N PRO A 745 65.31 -65.04 88.72
CA PRO A 745 64.68 -64.97 87.36
C PRO A 745 64.12 -63.54 87.02
N HIS A 746 63.22 -63.41 86.02
CA HIS A 746 62.31 -62.24 85.74
C HIS A 746 63.01 -60.93 85.25
N ASN A 747 62.35 -59.84 84.77
CA ASN A 747 60.93 -59.53 84.43
C ASN A 747 60.80 -58.39 83.39
N THR A 748 59.56 -58.11 82.90
CA THR A 748 58.97 -56.81 82.43
C THR A 748 59.77 -55.80 81.58
N GLY A 749 59.21 -55.05 80.61
CA GLY A 749 57.81 -54.92 80.17
C GLY A 749 57.05 -53.68 80.70
N SER A 750 57.07 -52.56 79.97
CA SER A 750 56.10 -51.42 79.98
C SER A 750 56.48 -50.43 78.84
N ARG A 751 55.60 -49.70 78.13
CA ARG A 751 54.48 -48.78 78.52
C ARG A 751 55.00 -47.50 79.21
N SER A 752 54.49 -46.27 78.95
CA SER A 752 53.41 -45.84 78.01
C SER A 752 53.22 -44.30 78.00
N VAL A 753 52.79 -43.75 76.84
CA VAL A 753 51.73 -42.71 76.66
C VAL A 753 51.83 -41.34 77.40
N SER A 754 51.56 -40.22 76.71
CA SER A 754 50.46 -39.25 77.07
C SER A 754 50.39 -37.94 76.26
N ARG A 755 49.18 -37.60 75.75
CA ARG A 755 48.52 -36.25 75.74
C ARG A 755 49.14 -35.14 74.84
N THR A 756 48.47 -34.08 74.31
CA THR A 756 47.07 -33.51 74.26
C THR A 756 47.04 -32.38 73.18
N SER A 757 45.96 -31.71 72.71
CA SER A 757 44.47 -31.75 72.87
C SER A 757 43.75 -30.84 71.83
N ARG A 758 42.63 -31.31 71.23
CA ARG A 758 41.41 -30.57 70.76
C ARG A 758 41.51 -29.21 70.01
N ARG A 759 40.77 -29.12 68.88
CA ARG A 759 39.42 -28.47 68.84
C ARG A 759 38.59 -28.81 67.59
N ASP A 760 37.29 -28.97 67.82
CA ASP A 760 36.13 -28.97 66.89
C ASP A 760 35.58 -27.51 66.75
N PRO A 761 34.55 -27.16 65.92
CA PRO A 761 33.48 -28.04 65.38
C PRO A 761 32.90 -27.76 63.96
N LEU A 762 32.10 -28.74 63.46
CA LEU A 762 30.82 -28.67 62.69
C LEU A 762 30.70 -27.75 61.44
N ASP A 763 29.87 -28.03 60.42
CA ASP A 763 28.61 -28.82 60.41
C ASP A 763 28.19 -29.41 59.04
N HIS A 764 27.18 -30.30 59.07
CA HIS A 764 26.16 -30.66 58.06
C HIS A 764 26.44 -30.95 56.56
N LEU A 765 26.06 -32.19 56.16
CA LEU A 765 25.27 -32.58 54.95
C LEU A 765 25.91 -32.43 53.54
N SER A 766 25.67 -33.29 52.54
CA SER A 766 25.03 -34.64 52.48
C SER A 766 25.61 -35.46 51.29
N LYS A 767 25.08 -36.66 51.01
CA LYS A 767 25.68 -37.67 50.13
C LYS A 767 25.36 -37.53 48.62
N ARG A 768 26.32 -38.02 47.81
CA ARG A 768 26.21 -38.75 46.52
C ARG A 768 24.98 -39.72 46.42
N PRO A 769 24.59 -40.26 45.23
CA PRO A 769 25.40 -40.41 44.00
C PRO A 769 24.71 -40.06 42.66
N GLU A 770 25.42 -40.35 41.56
CA GLU A 770 24.98 -40.29 40.14
C GLU A 770 24.01 -41.43 39.71
N THR A 771 23.77 -41.56 38.39
CA THR A 771 22.99 -42.59 37.63
C THR A 771 21.47 -42.34 37.47
N SER A 772 20.80 -42.74 36.37
CA SER A 772 21.21 -42.99 34.97
C SER A 772 19.97 -43.24 34.08
N GLU A 773 20.02 -42.87 32.79
CA GLU A 773 19.25 -43.42 31.64
C GLU A 773 17.69 -43.55 31.68
N GLY A 774 17.05 -43.24 30.53
CA GLY A 774 16.22 -44.30 29.90
C GLY A 774 14.71 -44.10 29.67
N ARG A 775 14.36 -43.43 28.56
CA ARG A 775 13.39 -43.88 27.53
C ARG A 775 11.86 -44.06 27.78
N PHE A 776 11.12 -43.49 26.80
CA PHE A 776 9.89 -43.97 26.13
C PHE A 776 8.51 -43.90 26.80
N SER A 777 7.58 -43.28 26.04
CA SER A 777 6.13 -43.58 25.91
C SER A 777 5.19 -43.33 27.11
N ALA A 778 3.88 -43.16 26.94
CA ALA A 778 3.01 -42.61 25.87
C ALA A 778 1.55 -42.61 26.39
N LEU A 779 0.63 -41.96 25.65
CA LEU A 779 -0.84 -42.18 25.65
C LEU A 779 -1.69 -41.81 26.91
N GLU A 780 -2.44 -40.70 26.72
CA GLU A 780 -3.91 -40.70 26.57
C GLU A 780 -4.87 -40.64 27.79
N ALA A 781 -6.07 -40.12 27.48
CA ALA A 781 -7.30 -39.95 28.28
C ALA A 781 -7.32 -38.89 29.41
N ARG A 782 -8.48 -38.38 29.89
CA ARG A 782 -9.79 -37.92 29.33
C ARG A 782 -10.72 -37.66 30.53
N ALA A 783 -11.20 -36.43 30.73
CA ALA A 783 -12.40 -35.99 31.46
C ALA A 783 -12.48 -34.45 31.26
N ASP A 784 -13.58 -33.79 30.90
CA ASP A 784 -14.99 -33.82 31.34
C ASP A 784 -15.18 -33.20 32.75
N GLN A 785 -16.24 -32.43 33.09
CA GLN A 785 -17.18 -31.56 32.33
C GLN A 785 -18.06 -30.80 33.35
N GLU A 786 -18.18 -29.47 33.28
CA GLU A 786 -19.24 -28.60 33.89
C GLU A 786 -18.94 -27.15 33.42
N GLU A 787 -19.80 -26.32 32.81
CA GLU A 787 -21.25 -26.06 32.86
C GLU A 787 -21.73 -25.15 34.02
N ARG A 788 -22.01 -23.86 33.70
CA ARG A 788 -23.27 -23.16 34.04
C ARG A 788 -23.41 -21.76 33.43
N ASP A 789 -24.65 -21.34 33.29
CA ASP A 789 -25.08 -20.04 32.75
C ASP A 789 -24.78 -18.84 33.66
N LEU A 790 -24.86 -17.64 33.08
CA LEU A 790 -25.62 -16.53 33.68
C LEU A 790 -25.97 -15.43 32.65
N MET A 791 -27.26 -15.30 32.33
CA MET A 791 -27.79 -14.09 31.69
C MET A 791 -27.99 -12.97 32.73
N VAL A 792 -27.38 -11.80 32.54
CA VAL A 792 -27.83 -10.54 33.17
C VAL A 792 -27.71 -9.37 32.20
N THR A 793 -28.85 -8.80 31.82
CA THR A 793 -28.94 -7.46 31.21
C THR A 793 -28.95 -6.39 32.31
N PRO A 794 -28.53 -5.16 31.98
CA PRO A 794 -29.31 -4.01 32.44
C PRO A 794 -29.69 -3.04 31.30
N ASN A 795 -30.88 -2.45 31.42
CA ASN A 795 -31.45 -1.46 30.51
C ASN A 795 -31.89 -0.23 31.33
N VAL A 796 -31.29 0.93 31.09
CA VAL A 796 -31.69 2.26 31.60
C VAL A 796 -31.30 3.27 30.52
N GLN A 797 -32.21 3.75 29.67
CA GLN A 797 -33.21 4.82 29.87
C GLN A 797 -32.66 6.25 30.05
N ASP A 798 -32.97 7.08 29.05
CA ASP A 798 -33.42 8.47 29.09
C ASP A 798 -32.61 9.56 29.84
N LYS A 799 -32.18 10.58 29.08
CA LYS A 799 -32.92 11.86 29.06
C LYS A 799 -32.59 12.83 27.90
N TYR A 800 -33.67 13.36 27.35
CA TYR A 800 -33.88 14.53 26.50
C TYR A 800 -32.82 15.65 26.47
N SER A 801 -32.53 16.16 25.25
CA SER A 801 -32.76 17.58 24.89
C SER A 801 -32.77 17.82 23.37
N ARG A 802 -33.57 18.81 22.92
CA ARG A 802 -33.84 19.24 21.53
C ARG A 802 -34.61 20.58 21.58
N PRO A 803 -34.69 21.38 20.50
CA PRO A 803 -33.72 21.70 19.45
C PRO A 803 -33.41 23.24 19.53
N PRO A 804 -33.28 24.09 18.47
CA PRO A 804 -34.17 24.23 17.31
C PRO A 804 -33.50 24.27 15.90
N THR A 805 -34.35 24.02 14.88
CA THR A 805 -34.42 24.41 13.43
C THR A 805 -33.34 25.32 12.79
N VAL A 806 -33.15 25.41 11.46
CA VAL A 806 -34.10 25.68 10.34
C VAL A 806 -33.54 25.23 8.96
N ALA A 807 -34.42 25.01 7.95
CA ALA A 807 -34.16 24.88 6.49
C ALA A 807 -33.31 23.67 6.01
N SER A 808 -33.72 22.90 4.98
CA SER A 808 -33.97 23.19 3.55
C SER A 808 -32.66 23.41 2.76
N GLY A 809 -32.46 22.83 1.57
CA GLY A 809 -33.30 21.86 0.84
C GLY A 809 -32.82 21.66 -0.60
N LYS A 810 -33.24 20.55 -1.22
CA LYS A 810 -32.97 20.19 -2.63
C LYS A 810 -31.47 19.93 -3.01
N VAL A 811 -31.00 19.22 -4.06
CA VAL A 811 -31.57 18.70 -5.33
C VAL A 811 -31.55 19.81 -6.42
N VAL A 812 -30.48 20.07 -7.21
CA VAL A 812 -29.97 19.37 -8.43
C VAL A 812 -28.78 20.16 -9.04
N THR A 813 -28.15 19.92 -10.21
CA THR A 813 -28.26 18.96 -11.35
C THR A 813 -26.87 18.43 -11.75
N ILE A 814 -26.79 17.27 -12.43
CA ILE A 814 -25.67 16.94 -13.34
C ILE A 814 -26.19 16.12 -14.54
N SER A 815 -25.51 16.23 -15.68
CA SER A 815 -25.60 15.39 -16.87
C SER A 815 -24.21 14.80 -17.18
N ASP A 816 -24.17 13.58 -17.70
CA ASP A 816 -22.94 12.90 -18.12
C ASP A 816 -22.46 13.43 -19.49
N VAL A 817 -21.18 13.19 -19.79
CA VAL A 817 -20.60 13.31 -21.14
C VAL A 817 -20.00 11.96 -21.51
N LYS A 818 -20.02 11.65 -22.80
CA LYS A 818 -19.59 10.40 -23.40
C LYS A 818 -18.72 10.66 -24.63
N ASP A 819 -17.96 9.64 -25.00
CA ASP A 819 -17.32 9.40 -26.31
C ASP A 819 -16.10 10.28 -26.72
N ASN A 820 -15.03 9.57 -27.14
CA ASN A 820 -13.97 9.95 -28.10
C ASN A 820 -13.02 11.14 -27.75
N GLU A 821 -11.80 11.27 -28.30
CA GLU A 821 -10.96 10.54 -29.29
C GLU A 821 -9.53 10.40 -28.67
N ALA A 822 -8.74 9.34 -28.87
CA ALA A 822 -7.98 8.94 -30.06
C ALA A 822 -6.88 9.93 -30.56
N THR A 823 -5.73 9.35 -30.94
CA THR A 823 -4.56 9.97 -31.62
C THR A 823 -3.74 11.04 -30.87
N LYS A 824 -2.62 10.62 -30.28
CA LYS A 824 -1.35 10.65 -31.03
C LYS A 824 -0.38 9.55 -30.61
#